data_AF-A0AAN7JXD7-F1
#
_entry.id   AF-A0AAN7JXD7-F1
#
_cell.length_a   1.000
_cell.length_b   1.000
_cell.length_c   1.000
_cell.angle_alpha   90.00
_cell.angle_beta   90.00
_cell.angle_gamma   90.00
#
_symmetry.space_group_name_H-M   'P 1'
#
loop_
_entity.id
_entity.type
_entity.pdbx_description
1 polymer ?
#
loop_
_entity_poly.entity_id
_entity_poly.type
_entity_poly.pdbx_seq_one_letter_code
_entity_poly.pdbx_strand_id
1 'polypeptide(L)'
;MAKPVSIEVWNPTGKYRVVSTKPMPGTRWINLLIEQDCRVEICTQKKTILSVDDIIALIGDHCDGVIGQLTEDWGETLFSALSRAGGKAFSNMAVGYNNVDVNAANKYGVAVGNTPGVLTETTAELAASLSVAAARRIVEADEFMRAGLYDGWLPHLFVGNLLKGQTVGVIGAGRIGSAYARMMVEGFKMNLIYYDLYQATRLEKFVTAYGAFLKANGEQPVTWKRASSMDEVLREADVISLHPVLDKTTYHLINKESLATMKKEAILVNCSRGPVVDEVALVAHLKENPMFRVGLDVFEDEPFMKPGLSDMKNAIVVPHIASASKWTREGMATLAALNVLGKIKGYPIWSDPNRVEPFLNENAPPPAACPSIVNAKALVKCRSQIHIRFSTDLPVDPFFGCPLKYSHLSSLPTSSFGLSFPSLSADLSTLPEIPPSARECMADYLSLPDVEDPPATVRKSSRIASIDVFRGLCVFLMMVVDYVGQVFTGIAHSPWNGLRLADFVMPFFLFIAGVSLALVYKKVTNRVEATHKSALRAVKLFFLGVLLQGGYFHGINSLTYGVDIERIRWFGILQRISIGYLIAALCEIWLTRRTHSEVAVLKSYHWHWFLATFLSVVYLCLLYGLYVPDWQFEALSSAEATSSTLYTVECSSRGDLGPACNSAGMIDRHVVGIGHLYMKPVYRNLKVCNMSTSGLFDQNSPSWCHAPFDPEGILSSLTAAVTCVIGLQYGHILTNVEDPWGRLHGWLLLSVLQLILGVFLAIAGIPVNKSLYSVSYMLITTSSAGFLLCALYLLVDIQGFKRSTAVLGWMGKHSLCIFVFVSSNLAITVIQGFYWRSPSDNLVTARDMSKEVTEEGQSHHRKDYVDPPPAPLLDMADLKLWSFYRALIAEFIATLLFLYVTIATVIGHQKQTDACAGVGILGIAWAFGGMIFILVYCTAGISGGHINPAVTFGLFLARKVSLIRAVAYMVAQCLGAICGVGLVKAFMKHPFNSHGGGANKVVHGYSKGTALGAEIIGTFVLVYTVFSATDPKRSARDSHVPVLAPLPIGFAVFVVHLATIPITGTGINPARSFGAAVIINDEKVWDHQWIFWVGPFVGALAAAAYHQYILRAAAIKALGSFRSNPTN
;
A
#
# COMPACT_ATOMS: atom_id res chain seq x y z
N MET A 1 40.43 -33.83 -30.88
CA MET A 1 39.04 -33.39 -30.71
C MET A 1 38.96 -32.56 -29.44
N ALA A 2 38.38 -31.37 -29.48
CA ALA A 2 38.09 -30.61 -28.26
C ALA A 2 37.07 -31.39 -27.40
N LYS A 3 37.16 -31.29 -26.07
CA LYS A 3 36.12 -31.87 -25.19
C LYS A 3 34.80 -31.14 -25.47
N PRO A 4 33.66 -31.87 -25.59
CA PRO A 4 32.37 -31.22 -25.82
C PRO A 4 32.07 -30.24 -24.70
N VAL A 5 31.67 -29.02 -25.07
CA VAL A 5 31.29 -27.99 -24.11
C VAL A 5 29.95 -28.39 -23.48
N SER A 6 29.89 -28.40 -22.15
CA SER A 6 28.64 -28.67 -21.42
C SER A 6 27.66 -27.54 -21.70
N ILE A 7 26.50 -27.87 -22.28
CA ILE A 7 25.43 -26.93 -22.62
C ILE A 7 24.08 -27.40 -22.09
N GLU A 8 23.24 -26.44 -21.76
CA GLU A 8 21.81 -26.60 -21.49
C GLU A 8 21.04 -26.02 -22.67
N VAL A 9 20.04 -26.75 -23.19
CA VAL A 9 19.34 -26.39 -24.44
C VAL A 9 17.86 -26.17 -24.15
N TRP A 10 17.38 -24.98 -24.51
CA TRP A 10 15.98 -24.59 -24.45
C TRP A 10 15.41 -24.41 -25.86
N ASN A 11 14.17 -24.85 -26.08
CA ASN A 11 13.52 -24.90 -27.40
C ASN A 11 14.41 -25.56 -28.48
N PRO A 12 14.68 -26.88 -28.38
CA PRO A 12 15.64 -27.56 -29.26
C PRO A 12 15.23 -27.58 -30.74
N THR A 13 13.97 -27.28 -31.06
CA THR A 13 13.41 -27.17 -32.42
C THR A 13 13.39 -25.72 -32.96
N GLY A 14 13.82 -24.73 -32.17
CA GLY A 14 13.75 -23.32 -32.55
C GLY A 14 14.60 -22.98 -33.77
N LYS A 15 14.04 -22.21 -34.71
CA LYS A 15 14.66 -21.85 -35.99
C LYS A 15 15.95 -21.05 -35.87
N TYR A 16 16.02 -20.12 -34.92
CA TYR A 16 17.15 -19.20 -34.77
C TYR A 16 18.06 -19.64 -33.60
N ARG A 17 19.36 -19.84 -33.82
CA ARG A 17 20.25 -20.32 -32.76
C ARG A 17 20.91 -19.17 -32.00
N VAL A 18 20.60 -19.04 -30.71
CA VAL A 18 21.20 -18.04 -29.81
C VAL A 18 22.01 -18.74 -28.72
N VAL A 19 23.26 -18.34 -28.57
CA VAL A 19 24.18 -18.90 -27.57
C VAL A 19 24.39 -17.90 -26.44
N SER A 20 24.38 -18.35 -25.19
CA SER A 20 24.85 -17.58 -24.04
C SER A 20 26.07 -18.25 -23.40
N THR A 21 27.15 -17.48 -23.20
CA THR A 21 28.43 -18.01 -22.70
C THR A 21 28.40 -18.37 -21.22
N LYS A 22 27.37 -17.94 -20.48
CA LYS A 22 27.11 -18.28 -19.07
C LYS A 22 25.60 -18.35 -18.79
N PRO A 23 25.17 -19.09 -17.75
CA PRO A 23 23.83 -18.88 -17.19
C PRO A 23 23.73 -17.45 -16.64
N MET A 24 22.66 -16.75 -17.00
CA MET A 24 22.35 -15.40 -16.49
C MET A 24 21.13 -15.45 -15.55
N PRO A 25 21.04 -14.57 -14.53
CA PRO A 25 19.91 -14.56 -13.60
C PRO A 25 18.55 -14.40 -14.26
N GLY A 26 17.56 -15.08 -13.69
CA GLY A 26 16.16 -15.09 -14.16
C GLY A 26 15.94 -15.90 -15.43
N THR A 27 14.69 -16.28 -15.70
CA THR A 27 14.30 -17.06 -16.90
C THR A 27 13.66 -16.21 -18.00
N ARG A 28 13.29 -14.95 -17.71
CA ARG A 28 12.55 -14.08 -18.63
C ARG A 28 13.28 -13.85 -19.96
N TRP A 29 14.60 -13.66 -19.92
CA TRP A 29 15.42 -13.46 -21.11
C TRP A 29 15.43 -14.71 -22.01
N ILE A 30 15.36 -15.90 -21.43
CA ILE A 30 15.23 -17.18 -22.14
C ILE A 30 13.84 -17.27 -22.78
N ASN A 31 12.78 -17.01 -22.01
CA ASN A 31 11.39 -17.08 -22.48
C ASN A 31 11.15 -16.14 -23.67
N LEU A 32 11.64 -14.89 -23.61
CA LEU A 32 11.53 -13.91 -24.69
C LEU A 32 12.21 -14.36 -26.00
N LEU A 33 13.26 -15.19 -25.92
CA LEU A 33 13.91 -15.79 -27.07
C LEU A 33 13.10 -17.00 -27.59
N ILE A 34 12.67 -17.90 -26.70
CA ILE A 34 11.87 -19.09 -27.06
C ILE A 34 10.55 -18.70 -27.73
N GLU A 35 9.83 -17.73 -27.17
CA GLU A 35 8.57 -17.17 -27.71
C GLU A 35 8.73 -16.58 -29.12
N GLN A 36 9.97 -16.32 -29.53
CA GLN A 36 10.33 -15.81 -30.85
C GLN A 36 11.07 -16.85 -31.70
N ASP A 37 10.83 -18.14 -31.46
CA ASP A 37 11.36 -19.24 -32.26
C ASP A 37 12.90 -19.29 -32.26
N CYS A 38 13.51 -18.89 -31.14
CA CYS A 38 14.92 -19.11 -30.91
C CYS A 38 15.15 -20.42 -30.13
N ARG A 39 16.13 -21.21 -30.59
CA ARG A 39 16.79 -22.25 -29.84
C ARG A 39 17.91 -21.62 -29.01
N VAL A 40 17.79 -21.69 -27.69
CA VAL A 40 18.75 -21.05 -26.77
C VAL A 40 19.66 -22.11 -26.19
N GLU A 41 20.97 -21.94 -26.38
CA GLU A 41 22.00 -22.78 -25.76
C GLU A 41 22.76 -21.98 -24.69
N ILE A 42 22.88 -22.53 -23.50
CA ILE A 42 23.53 -21.90 -22.35
C ILE A 42 24.73 -22.76 -21.95
N CYS A 43 25.93 -22.19 -21.96
CA CYS A 43 27.13 -22.90 -21.50
C CYS A 43 27.08 -23.11 -19.97
N THR A 44 27.12 -24.37 -19.55
CA THR A 44 27.10 -24.78 -18.14
C THR A 44 28.49 -25.21 -17.60
N GLN A 45 29.56 -24.95 -18.34
CA GLN A 45 30.92 -25.17 -17.83
C GLN A 45 31.20 -24.32 -16.58
N LYS A 46 31.73 -24.98 -15.54
CA LYS A 46 32.14 -24.35 -14.28
C LYS A 46 33.39 -23.44 -14.37
N LYS A 47 34.02 -23.28 -15.54
CA LYS A 47 35.12 -22.32 -15.72
C LYS A 47 34.60 -20.89 -15.48
N THR A 48 35.33 -20.05 -14.77
CA THR A 48 34.94 -18.65 -14.54
C THR A 48 34.86 -17.87 -15.86
N ILE A 49 35.94 -17.89 -16.64
CA ILE A 49 36.05 -17.29 -17.97
C ILE A 49 36.21 -18.43 -19.00
N LEU A 50 35.58 -18.32 -20.17
CA LEU A 50 35.76 -19.28 -21.26
C LEU A 50 36.96 -18.87 -22.14
N SER A 51 37.69 -19.83 -22.69
CA SER A 51 38.71 -19.50 -23.69
C SER A 51 38.07 -19.10 -25.02
N VAL A 52 38.84 -18.43 -25.88
CA VAL A 52 38.44 -18.15 -27.27
C VAL A 52 38.03 -19.45 -27.99
N ASP A 53 38.76 -20.55 -27.77
CA ASP A 53 38.42 -21.86 -28.35
C ASP A 53 37.13 -22.46 -27.79
N ASP A 54 36.85 -22.34 -26.48
CA ASP A 54 35.57 -22.77 -25.90
C ASP A 54 34.40 -21.98 -26.51
N ILE A 55 34.57 -20.66 -26.73
CA ILE A 55 33.55 -19.80 -27.34
C ILE A 55 33.37 -20.13 -28.82
N ILE A 56 34.45 -20.41 -29.57
CA ILE A 56 34.35 -20.87 -30.96
C ILE A 56 33.63 -22.23 -31.05
N ALA A 57 33.94 -23.16 -30.14
CA ALA A 57 33.24 -24.45 -30.06
C ALA A 57 31.75 -24.30 -29.71
N LEU A 58 31.40 -23.30 -28.89
CA LEU A 58 30.00 -22.93 -28.63
C LEU A 58 29.32 -22.26 -29.83
N ILE A 59 30.03 -21.44 -30.60
CA ILE A 59 29.49 -20.83 -31.83
C ILE A 59 29.22 -21.94 -32.88
N GLY A 60 30.16 -22.86 -33.08
CA GLY A 60 30.03 -23.97 -34.03
C GLY A 60 29.80 -23.50 -35.47
N ASP A 61 29.19 -24.35 -36.30
CA ASP A 61 29.00 -24.08 -37.73
C ASP A 61 27.82 -23.14 -38.04
N HIS A 62 26.88 -22.95 -37.10
CA HIS A 62 25.70 -22.10 -37.29
C HIS A 62 25.25 -21.43 -35.98
N CYS A 63 25.23 -20.10 -35.93
CA CYS A 63 24.81 -19.32 -34.75
C CYS A 63 24.30 -17.94 -35.19
N ASP A 64 23.02 -17.62 -34.95
CA ASP A 64 22.43 -16.32 -35.33
C ASP A 64 22.88 -15.17 -34.40
N GLY A 65 23.22 -15.47 -33.15
CA GLY A 65 23.78 -14.45 -32.24
C GLY A 65 24.22 -14.97 -30.87
N VAL A 66 25.02 -14.16 -30.17
CA VAL A 66 25.68 -14.54 -28.91
C VAL A 66 25.43 -13.50 -27.81
N ILE A 67 25.18 -13.95 -26.59
CA ILE A 67 25.17 -13.13 -25.38
C ILE A 67 26.40 -13.48 -24.54
N GLY A 68 27.36 -12.56 -24.46
CA GLY A 68 28.62 -12.74 -23.74
C GLY A 68 28.73 -11.92 -22.47
N GLN A 69 29.82 -12.14 -21.72
CA GLN A 69 30.11 -11.46 -20.46
C GLN A 69 31.19 -10.37 -20.63
N LEU A 70 31.25 -9.45 -19.66
CA LEU A 70 32.26 -8.39 -19.61
C LEU A 70 33.70 -8.89 -19.43
N THR A 71 33.87 -10.14 -19.01
CA THR A 71 35.15 -10.83 -18.76
C THR A 71 35.68 -11.57 -19.98
N GLU A 72 35.04 -11.43 -21.14
CA GLU A 72 35.40 -12.15 -22.38
C GLU A 72 35.88 -11.14 -23.42
N ASP A 73 37.09 -11.32 -23.96
CA ASP A 73 37.65 -10.40 -24.95
C ASP A 73 37.12 -10.70 -26.36
N TRP A 74 36.19 -9.86 -26.82
CA TRP A 74 35.56 -9.96 -28.12
C TRP A 74 36.33 -9.16 -29.17
N GLY A 75 37.35 -9.80 -29.75
CA GLY A 75 38.18 -9.27 -30.85
C GLY A 75 37.89 -9.90 -32.22
N GLU A 76 38.78 -9.63 -33.18
CA GLU A 76 38.70 -10.09 -34.57
C GLU A 76 38.42 -11.60 -34.72
N THR A 77 39.08 -12.45 -33.92
CA THR A 77 38.92 -13.91 -33.99
C THR A 77 37.50 -14.37 -33.67
N LEU A 78 36.87 -13.85 -32.60
CA LEU A 78 35.51 -14.22 -32.21
C LEU A 78 34.45 -13.64 -33.14
N PHE A 79 34.60 -12.37 -33.56
CA PHE A 79 33.68 -11.78 -34.55
C PHE A 79 33.76 -12.45 -35.92
N SER A 80 34.97 -12.86 -36.35
CA SER A 80 35.15 -13.66 -37.57
C SER A 80 34.51 -15.05 -37.46
N ALA A 81 34.63 -15.72 -36.32
CA ALA A 81 33.96 -17.01 -36.09
C ALA A 81 32.43 -16.86 -36.11
N LEU A 82 31.88 -15.90 -35.35
CA LEU A 82 30.45 -15.64 -35.30
C LEU A 82 29.87 -15.27 -36.68
N SER A 83 30.54 -14.40 -37.43
CA SER A 83 30.11 -14.01 -38.78
C SER A 83 30.14 -15.18 -39.77
N ARG A 84 31.17 -16.04 -39.73
CA ARG A 84 31.24 -17.28 -40.54
C ARG A 84 30.10 -18.27 -40.20
N ALA A 85 29.67 -18.32 -38.95
CA ALA A 85 28.51 -19.12 -38.52
C ALA A 85 27.14 -18.46 -38.83
N GLY A 86 27.11 -17.35 -39.58
CA GLY A 86 25.87 -16.64 -39.95
C GLY A 86 25.36 -15.61 -38.93
N GLY A 87 26.17 -15.31 -37.91
CA GLY A 87 25.77 -14.47 -36.78
C GLY A 87 25.59 -13.00 -37.11
N LYS A 88 24.48 -12.44 -36.64
CA LYS A 88 24.05 -11.05 -36.90
C LYS A 88 24.24 -10.13 -35.71
N ALA A 89 24.34 -10.69 -34.51
CA ALA A 89 24.45 -9.90 -33.29
C ALA A 89 25.25 -10.58 -32.17
N PHE A 90 25.98 -9.75 -31.46
CA PHE A 90 26.58 -10.02 -30.17
C PHE A 90 26.00 -9.01 -29.17
N SER A 91 25.66 -9.43 -27.95
CA SER A 91 25.38 -8.48 -26.86
C SER A 91 26.24 -8.79 -25.65
N ASN A 92 26.95 -7.78 -25.17
CA ASN A 92 27.68 -7.82 -23.92
C ASN A 92 26.69 -7.60 -22.76
N MET A 93 26.75 -8.44 -21.72
CA MET A 93 25.97 -8.30 -20.49
C MET A 93 26.62 -7.23 -19.57
N ALA A 94 26.75 -6.01 -20.08
CA ALA A 94 27.37 -4.89 -19.40
C ALA A 94 27.00 -3.54 -20.02
N VAL A 95 27.29 -2.44 -19.32
CA VAL A 95 27.22 -1.08 -19.88
C VAL A 95 28.51 -0.68 -20.57
N GLY A 96 29.64 -0.82 -19.88
CA GLY A 96 30.97 -0.65 -20.48
C GLY A 96 31.30 -1.83 -21.39
N TYR A 97 31.97 -1.54 -22.50
CA TYR A 97 32.31 -2.50 -23.57
C TYR A 97 33.78 -2.43 -23.95
N ASN A 98 34.66 -2.08 -22.99
CA ASN A 98 36.11 -2.03 -23.17
C ASN A 98 36.73 -3.39 -23.55
N ASN A 99 36.05 -4.49 -23.25
CA ASN A 99 36.38 -5.86 -23.67
C ASN A 99 35.91 -6.20 -25.09
N VAL A 100 35.38 -5.24 -25.86
CA VAL A 100 34.74 -5.48 -27.16
C VAL A 100 35.35 -4.57 -28.23
N ASP A 101 36.02 -5.15 -29.22
CA ASP A 101 36.47 -4.42 -30.40
C ASP A 101 35.30 -4.16 -31.35
N VAL A 102 34.70 -2.98 -31.17
CA VAL A 102 33.59 -2.48 -31.99
C VAL A 102 34.00 -2.30 -33.47
N ASN A 103 35.28 -2.06 -33.77
CA ASN A 103 35.77 -1.93 -35.15
C ASN A 103 35.89 -3.30 -35.83
N ALA A 104 36.36 -4.32 -35.12
CA ALA A 104 36.30 -5.70 -35.59
C ALA A 104 34.85 -6.13 -35.86
N ALA A 105 33.92 -5.85 -34.94
CA ALA A 105 32.51 -6.15 -35.17
C ALA A 105 31.94 -5.49 -36.44
N ASN A 106 32.32 -4.23 -36.70
CA ASN A 106 31.96 -3.51 -37.93
C ASN A 106 32.50 -4.19 -39.19
N LYS A 107 33.77 -4.61 -39.19
CA LYS A 107 34.42 -5.33 -40.29
C LYS A 107 33.67 -6.61 -40.68
N TYR A 108 33.08 -7.30 -39.70
CA TYR A 108 32.33 -8.54 -39.89
C TYR A 108 30.80 -8.36 -39.97
N GLY A 109 30.29 -7.12 -39.97
CA GLY A 109 28.86 -6.82 -40.07
C GLY A 109 28.02 -7.19 -38.84
N VAL A 110 28.65 -7.49 -37.70
CA VAL A 110 27.98 -7.95 -36.48
C VAL A 110 27.51 -6.75 -35.66
N ALA A 111 26.25 -6.76 -35.23
CA ALA A 111 25.73 -5.73 -34.33
C ALA A 111 26.15 -5.98 -32.88
N VAL A 112 26.65 -4.95 -32.20
CA VAL A 112 27.12 -5.00 -30.81
C VAL A 112 26.11 -4.34 -29.89
N GLY A 113 25.46 -5.11 -29.02
CA GLY A 113 24.57 -4.64 -27.97
C GLY A 113 25.25 -4.50 -26.61
N ASN A 114 24.69 -3.62 -25.77
CA ASN A 114 25.05 -3.43 -24.36
C ASN A 114 23.78 -3.10 -23.53
N THR A 115 23.90 -2.95 -22.20
CA THR A 115 22.75 -2.91 -21.27
C THR A 115 22.61 -1.60 -20.46
N PRO A 116 22.50 -0.41 -21.08
CA PRO A 116 22.33 0.87 -20.38
C PRO A 116 20.99 1.01 -19.66
N GLY A 117 20.87 2.05 -18.83
CA GLY A 117 19.65 2.42 -18.12
C GLY A 117 19.35 1.59 -16.85
N VAL A 118 19.57 0.28 -16.89
CA VAL A 118 19.11 -0.68 -15.85
C VAL A 118 19.98 -0.79 -14.60
N LEU A 119 21.25 -0.39 -14.66
CA LEU A 119 22.20 -0.50 -13.53
C LEU A 119 22.57 0.84 -12.86
N THR A 120 21.99 1.95 -13.33
CA THR A 120 22.41 3.30 -12.95
C THR A 120 22.30 3.54 -11.44
N GLU A 121 21.13 3.30 -10.87
CA GLU A 121 20.88 3.52 -9.44
C GLU A 121 21.67 2.52 -8.60
N THR A 122 21.63 1.22 -8.89
CA THR A 122 22.36 0.20 -8.10
C THR A 122 23.87 0.39 -8.06
N THR A 123 24.48 0.89 -9.14
CA THR A 123 25.92 1.22 -9.16
C THR A 123 26.21 2.45 -8.29
N ALA A 124 25.32 3.45 -8.31
CA ALA A 124 25.41 4.62 -7.45
C ALA A 124 25.12 4.30 -5.97
N GLU A 125 24.21 3.37 -5.68
CA GLU A 125 23.91 2.84 -4.36
C GLU A 125 25.13 2.15 -3.75
N LEU A 126 25.86 1.32 -4.52
CA LEU A 126 27.12 0.74 -4.01
C LEU A 126 28.19 1.80 -3.81
N ALA A 127 28.39 2.73 -4.76
CA ALA A 127 29.38 3.80 -4.60
C ALA A 127 29.09 4.65 -3.34
N ALA A 128 27.82 5.02 -3.10
CA ALA A 128 27.40 5.72 -1.88
C ALA A 128 27.60 4.85 -0.62
N SER A 129 27.33 3.54 -0.71
CA SER A 129 27.56 2.61 0.40
C SER A 129 29.04 2.49 0.74
N LEU A 130 29.93 2.44 -0.25
CA LEU A 130 31.38 2.43 -0.08
C LEU A 130 31.89 3.75 0.51
N SER A 131 31.40 4.90 0.03
CA SER A 131 31.70 6.21 0.61
C SER A 131 31.36 6.28 2.10
N VAL A 132 30.15 5.83 2.47
CA VAL A 132 29.69 5.81 3.88
C VAL A 132 30.45 4.78 4.71
N ALA A 133 30.72 3.59 4.16
CA ALA A 133 31.45 2.54 4.85
C ALA A 133 32.90 2.96 5.14
N ALA A 134 33.57 3.63 4.21
CA ALA A 134 34.90 4.19 4.39
C ALA A 134 34.87 5.34 5.41
N ALA A 135 33.93 6.29 5.28
CA ALA A 135 33.78 7.41 6.20
C ALA A 135 33.53 6.95 7.65
N ARG A 136 32.80 5.84 7.82
CA ARG A 136 32.40 5.30 9.13
C ARG A 136 33.21 4.07 9.57
N ARG A 137 34.28 3.72 8.84
CA ARG A 137 35.21 2.63 9.18
C ARG A 137 34.51 1.29 9.44
N ILE A 138 33.47 1.00 8.66
CA ILE A 138 32.51 -0.08 8.96
C ILE A 138 33.18 -1.46 8.90
N VAL A 139 34.04 -1.71 7.89
CA VAL A 139 34.71 -3.01 7.73
C VAL A 139 35.73 -3.23 8.86
N GLU A 140 36.57 -2.24 9.17
CA GLU A 140 37.50 -2.30 10.30
C GLU A 140 36.79 -2.64 11.62
N ALA A 141 35.61 -2.04 11.85
CA ALA A 141 34.80 -2.25 13.04
C ALA A 141 34.08 -3.62 13.06
N ASP A 142 33.64 -4.14 11.91
CA ASP A 142 33.05 -5.47 11.78
C ASP A 142 34.09 -6.57 12.00
N GLU A 143 35.28 -6.46 11.40
CA GLU A 143 36.41 -7.36 11.64
C GLU A 143 36.81 -7.40 13.11
N PHE A 144 37.00 -6.23 13.73
CA PHE A 144 37.34 -6.09 15.14
C PHE A 144 36.28 -6.71 16.07
N MET A 145 35.00 -6.52 15.76
CA MET A 145 33.88 -7.12 16.49
C MET A 145 33.88 -8.65 16.35
N ARG A 146 34.05 -9.18 15.14
CA ARG A 146 34.07 -10.64 14.86
C ARG A 146 35.29 -11.34 15.44
N ALA A 147 36.43 -10.65 15.51
CA ALA A 147 37.65 -11.13 16.17
C ALA A 147 37.52 -11.20 17.70
N GLY A 148 36.41 -10.75 18.29
CA GLY A 148 36.19 -10.76 19.73
C GLY A 148 36.99 -9.71 20.51
N LEU A 149 37.54 -8.70 19.82
CA LEU A 149 38.41 -7.66 20.41
C LEU A 149 37.61 -6.52 21.08
N TYR A 150 36.28 -6.56 21.02
CA TYR A 150 35.40 -5.50 21.55
C TYR A 150 35.09 -5.68 23.04
N ASP A 151 36.00 -5.20 23.88
CA ASP A 151 35.82 -5.18 25.35
C ASP A 151 34.78 -4.14 25.82
N GLY A 152 34.58 -3.06 25.05
CA GLY A 152 33.69 -1.96 25.44
C GLY A 152 33.71 -0.78 24.48
N TRP A 153 32.78 0.15 24.66
CA TRP A 153 32.80 1.41 23.93
C TRP A 153 33.87 2.33 24.53
N LEU A 154 34.74 2.89 23.67
CA LEU A 154 35.71 3.92 24.04
C LEU A 154 35.50 5.16 23.14
N PRO A 155 35.68 6.39 23.64
CA PRO A 155 35.45 7.61 22.87
C PRO A 155 36.23 7.74 21.56
N HIS A 156 37.39 7.07 21.45
CA HIS A 156 38.28 7.11 20.28
C HIS A 156 38.17 5.87 19.37
N LEU A 157 37.37 4.86 19.74
CA LEU A 157 37.28 3.60 19.01
C LEU A 157 36.51 3.78 17.69
N PHE A 158 37.19 3.56 16.57
CA PHE A 158 36.68 3.73 15.19
C PHE A 158 36.00 5.09 14.92
N VAL A 159 36.54 6.17 15.49
CA VAL A 159 36.15 7.53 15.07
C VAL A 159 36.45 7.69 13.57
N GLY A 160 35.48 8.28 12.87
CA GLY A 160 35.48 8.50 11.42
C GLY A 160 34.75 9.80 11.06
N ASN A 161 34.57 10.04 9.77
CA ASN A 161 34.29 11.36 9.22
C ASN A 161 32.77 11.64 9.14
N LEU A 162 32.38 12.86 9.50
CA LEU A 162 31.01 13.35 9.33
C LEU A 162 30.84 13.96 7.93
N LEU A 163 30.03 13.33 7.08
CA LEU A 163 29.79 13.79 5.71
C LEU A 163 28.96 15.07 5.62
N LYS A 164 28.15 15.42 6.63
CA LYS A 164 27.24 16.58 6.55
C LYS A 164 28.01 17.89 6.41
N GLY A 165 27.74 18.63 5.33
CA GLY A 165 28.39 19.91 5.02
C GLY A 165 29.76 19.80 4.37
N GLN A 166 30.30 18.59 4.19
CA GLN A 166 31.52 18.34 3.42
C GLN A 166 31.25 18.40 1.91
N THR A 167 32.32 18.38 1.10
CA THR A 167 32.23 18.45 -0.37
C THR A 167 32.39 17.07 -1.00
N VAL A 168 31.40 16.64 -1.79
CA VAL A 168 31.50 15.46 -2.67
C VAL A 168 32.06 15.88 -4.04
N GLY A 169 33.14 15.23 -4.43
CA GLY A 169 33.77 15.33 -5.74
C GLY A 169 33.29 14.21 -6.67
N VAL A 170 32.86 14.56 -7.89
CA VAL A 170 32.45 13.57 -8.91
C VAL A 170 33.25 13.76 -10.19
N ILE A 171 33.98 12.73 -10.59
CA ILE A 171 34.74 12.71 -11.85
C ILE A 171 33.99 11.80 -12.82
N GLY A 172 33.41 12.39 -13.86
CA GLY A 172 32.42 11.74 -14.74
C GLY A 172 30.99 11.91 -14.21
N ALA A 173 30.40 13.09 -14.42
CA ALA A 173 29.02 13.42 -14.03
C ALA A 173 27.95 12.85 -15.00
N GLY A 174 28.26 11.74 -15.68
CA GLY A 174 27.32 10.96 -16.48
C GLY A 174 26.21 10.31 -15.64
N ARG A 175 25.56 9.26 -16.16
CA ARG A 175 24.38 8.64 -15.53
C ARG A 175 24.60 8.25 -14.06
N ILE A 176 25.64 7.45 -13.80
CA ILE A 176 25.95 6.91 -12.48
C ILE A 176 26.48 8.02 -11.57
N GLY A 177 27.43 8.83 -12.04
CA GLY A 177 27.97 9.96 -11.26
C GLY A 177 26.91 10.99 -10.89
N SER A 178 25.93 11.28 -11.77
CA SER A 178 24.78 12.12 -11.44
C SER A 178 23.85 11.48 -10.41
N ALA A 179 23.58 10.16 -10.48
CA ALA A 179 22.77 9.47 -9.47
C ALA A 179 23.46 9.47 -8.11
N TYR A 180 24.76 9.11 -8.07
CA TYR A 180 25.61 9.16 -6.89
C TYR A 180 25.66 10.58 -6.29
N ALA A 181 25.94 11.60 -7.11
CA ALA A 181 25.94 13.00 -6.67
C ALA A 181 24.62 13.40 -5.99
N ARG A 182 23.48 13.00 -6.56
CA ARG A 182 22.16 13.26 -5.97
C ARG A 182 22.00 12.56 -4.62
N MET A 183 22.39 11.29 -4.49
CA MET A 183 22.35 10.56 -3.22
C MET A 183 23.22 11.22 -2.15
N MET A 184 24.43 11.67 -2.50
CA MET A 184 25.33 12.32 -1.56
C MET A 184 24.86 13.72 -1.14
N VAL A 185 24.33 14.51 -2.09
CA VAL A 185 23.79 15.85 -1.82
C VAL A 185 22.47 15.79 -1.03
N GLU A 186 21.49 14.98 -1.47
CA GLU A 186 20.15 14.92 -0.87
C GLU A 186 20.14 14.10 0.45
N GLY A 187 20.87 12.98 0.48
CA GLY A 187 20.93 12.10 1.65
C GLY A 187 21.85 12.59 2.76
N PHE A 188 23.00 13.21 2.42
CA PHE A 188 24.00 13.62 3.40
C PHE A 188 24.21 15.14 3.49
N LYS A 189 23.53 15.95 2.67
CA LYS A 189 23.66 17.42 2.66
C LYS A 189 25.10 17.87 2.44
N MET A 190 25.75 17.24 1.46
CA MET A 190 27.08 17.61 0.96
C MET A 190 26.98 18.69 -0.12
N ASN A 191 28.01 19.53 -0.23
CA ASN A 191 28.21 20.41 -1.38
C ASN A 191 28.76 19.60 -2.55
N LEU A 192 28.42 19.95 -3.79
CA LEU A 192 28.89 19.23 -4.98
C LEU A 192 30.02 19.99 -5.70
N ILE A 193 31.15 19.33 -5.94
CA ILE A 193 32.05 19.73 -7.01
C ILE A 193 32.15 18.59 -8.03
N TYR A 194 32.14 18.89 -9.32
CA TYR A 194 32.24 17.84 -10.33
C TYR A 194 33.08 18.26 -11.54
N TYR A 195 33.77 17.28 -12.14
CA TYR A 195 34.47 17.44 -13.40
C TYR A 195 33.92 16.44 -14.43
N ASP A 196 33.56 16.96 -15.60
CA ASP A 196 33.15 16.20 -16.78
C ASP A 196 33.41 17.07 -18.01
N LEU A 197 33.75 16.44 -19.15
CA LEU A 197 33.93 17.11 -20.44
C LEU A 197 32.64 17.84 -20.85
N TYR A 198 31.48 17.28 -20.50
CA TYR A 198 30.16 17.86 -20.78
C TYR A 198 29.54 18.52 -19.54
N GLN A 199 28.67 19.51 -19.76
CA GLN A 199 27.97 20.16 -18.65
C GLN A 199 26.81 19.29 -18.15
N ALA A 200 26.70 19.09 -16.84
CA ALA A 200 25.71 18.23 -16.21
C ALA A 200 24.44 19.01 -15.84
N THR A 201 23.88 19.79 -16.77
CA THR A 201 22.82 20.80 -16.51
C THR A 201 21.61 20.28 -15.72
N ARG A 202 21.28 18.99 -15.83
CA ARG A 202 20.19 18.37 -15.03
C ARG A 202 20.58 18.20 -13.55
N LEU A 203 21.83 17.85 -13.26
CA LEU A 203 22.38 17.73 -11.92
C LEU A 203 22.52 19.12 -11.27
N GLU A 204 23.07 20.09 -12.03
CA GLU A 204 23.17 21.50 -11.62
C GLU A 204 21.80 22.07 -11.19
N LYS A 205 20.77 21.94 -12.05
CA LYS A 205 19.40 22.38 -11.75
C LYS A 205 18.81 21.67 -10.53
N PHE A 206 19.10 20.37 -10.35
CA PHE A 206 18.65 19.62 -9.17
C PHE A 206 19.27 20.16 -7.88
N VAL A 207 20.59 20.36 -7.82
CA VAL A 207 21.26 20.85 -6.61
C VAL A 207 20.84 22.30 -6.30
N THR A 208 20.69 23.17 -7.31
CA THR A 208 20.11 24.51 -7.11
C THR A 208 18.72 24.46 -6.47
N ALA A 209 17.82 23.61 -6.98
CA ALA A 209 16.46 23.48 -6.46
C ALA A 209 16.44 22.91 -5.03
N TYR A 210 17.30 21.93 -4.72
CA TYR A 210 17.42 21.36 -3.39
C TYR A 210 18.04 22.34 -2.38
N GLY A 211 19.06 23.12 -2.78
CA GLY A 211 19.62 24.20 -1.96
C GLY A 211 18.58 25.29 -1.65
N ALA A 212 17.76 25.68 -2.63
CA ALA A 212 16.63 26.59 -2.42
C ALA A 212 15.58 26.01 -1.45
N PHE A 213 15.27 24.71 -1.56
CA PHE A 213 14.39 24.01 -0.64
C PHE A 213 14.94 23.98 0.80
N LEU A 214 16.23 23.68 1.00
CA LEU A 214 16.86 23.71 2.32
C LEU A 214 16.77 25.12 2.94
N LYS A 215 17.11 26.16 2.16
CA LYS A 215 17.01 27.56 2.60
C LYS A 215 15.57 27.93 3.00
N ALA A 216 14.57 27.49 2.24
CA ALA A 216 13.15 27.74 2.56
C ALA A 216 12.67 27.04 3.85
N ASN A 217 13.36 25.99 4.29
CA ASN A 217 13.10 25.28 5.55
C ASN A 217 14.03 25.73 6.71
N GLY A 218 14.82 26.80 6.53
CA GLY A 218 15.73 27.31 7.55
C GLY A 218 17.01 26.50 7.73
N GLU A 219 17.35 25.61 6.79
CA GLU A 219 18.61 24.88 6.77
C GLU A 219 19.67 25.59 5.91
N GLN A 220 20.96 25.30 6.18
CA GLN A 220 22.04 25.76 5.33
C GLN A 220 21.90 25.17 3.92
N PRO A 221 21.88 26.00 2.86
CA PRO A 221 21.78 25.51 1.49
C PRO A 221 23.08 24.84 1.07
N VAL A 222 22.96 23.71 0.37
CA VAL A 222 24.09 23.12 -0.36
C VAL A 222 24.41 23.94 -1.62
N THR A 223 25.67 23.95 -2.01
CA THR A 223 26.14 24.56 -3.26
C THR A 223 26.55 23.50 -4.28
N TRP A 224 26.73 23.92 -5.54
CA TRP A 224 27.42 23.13 -6.55
C TRP A 224 28.40 23.99 -7.36
N LYS A 225 29.43 23.34 -7.90
CA LYS A 225 30.45 23.93 -8.76
C LYS A 225 30.86 22.93 -9.85
N ARG A 226 30.84 23.35 -11.12
CA ARG A 226 31.55 22.64 -12.18
C ARG A 226 33.02 23.06 -12.13
N ALA A 227 33.91 22.10 -11.93
CA ALA A 227 35.34 22.33 -11.94
C ALA A 227 35.85 22.56 -13.37
N SER A 228 36.84 23.44 -13.48
CA SER A 228 37.58 23.75 -14.71
C SER A 228 38.57 22.63 -15.10
N SER A 229 39.07 21.90 -14.10
CA SER A 229 40.02 20.79 -14.23
C SER A 229 39.72 19.70 -13.21
N MET A 230 40.28 18.50 -13.40
CA MET A 230 40.17 17.42 -12.43
C MET A 230 40.87 17.78 -11.10
N ASP A 231 42.05 18.40 -11.15
CA ASP A 231 42.85 18.76 -9.97
C ASP A 231 42.10 19.67 -8.97
N GLU A 232 41.16 20.47 -9.49
CA GLU A 232 40.28 21.31 -8.68
C GLU A 232 39.27 20.47 -7.87
N VAL A 233 38.74 19.38 -8.44
CA VAL A 233 37.94 18.37 -7.71
C VAL A 233 38.79 17.68 -6.65
N LEU A 234 39.99 17.22 -7.02
CA LEU A 234 40.86 16.45 -6.12
C LEU A 234 41.28 17.27 -4.89
N ARG A 235 41.55 18.56 -5.07
CA ARG A 235 41.96 19.49 -4.01
C ARG A 235 40.80 19.91 -3.09
N GLU A 236 39.61 20.14 -3.64
CA GLU A 236 38.47 20.71 -2.89
C GLU A 236 37.55 19.66 -2.24
N ALA A 237 37.47 18.45 -2.78
CA ALA A 237 36.56 17.40 -2.29
C ALA A 237 37.09 16.66 -1.05
N ASP A 238 36.17 16.23 -0.19
CA ASP A 238 36.40 15.33 0.94
C ASP A 238 36.11 13.87 0.57
N VAL A 239 35.16 13.64 -0.35
CA VAL A 239 34.83 12.33 -0.91
C VAL A 239 34.83 12.41 -2.43
N ILE A 240 35.78 11.79 -3.10
CA ILE A 240 35.91 11.72 -4.56
C ILE A 240 35.33 10.40 -5.04
N SER A 241 34.41 10.40 -6.02
CA SER A 241 33.93 9.18 -6.68
C SER A 241 34.18 9.21 -8.18
N LEU A 242 34.72 8.11 -8.70
CA LEU A 242 35.11 7.92 -10.09
C LEU A 242 34.00 7.20 -10.87
N HIS A 243 33.50 7.85 -11.92
CA HIS A 243 32.56 7.29 -12.89
C HIS A 243 32.91 7.55 -14.38
N PRO A 244 34.20 7.69 -14.81
CA PRO A 244 34.53 7.82 -16.22
C PRO A 244 34.33 6.48 -16.99
N VAL A 245 34.36 6.57 -18.32
CA VAL A 245 34.61 5.42 -19.19
C VAL A 245 36.13 5.18 -19.24
N LEU A 246 36.59 3.93 -19.29
CA LEU A 246 38.02 3.62 -19.47
C LEU A 246 38.41 3.67 -20.95
N ASP A 247 39.41 4.50 -21.24
CA ASP A 247 40.11 4.65 -22.50
C ASP A 247 41.56 5.13 -22.25
N LYS A 248 42.29 5.50 -23.30
CA LYS A 248 43.68 5.99 -23.19
C LYS A 248 43.84 7.32 -22.42
N THR A 249 42.78 8.09 -22.27
CA THR A 249 42.79 9.40 -21.58
C THR A 249 42.45 9.30 -20.09
N THR A 250 41.91 8.15 -19.68
CA THR A 250 41.42 7.86 -18.33
C THR A 250 42.14 6.68 -17.69
N TYR A 251 43.00 5.99 -18.42
CA TYR A 251 43.96 5.02 -17.87
C TYR A 251 44.92 5.72 -16.91
N HIS A 252 45.05 5.19 -15.68
CA HIS A 252 45.80 5.77 -14.56
C HIS A 252 45.52 7.27 -14.35
N LEU A 253 44.26 7.67 -14.54
CA LEU A 253 43.75 9.02 -14.26
C LEU A 253 44.02 9.43 -12.81
N ILE A 254 43.92 8.49 -11.87
CA ILE A 254 44.41 8.64 -10.50
C ILE A 254 45.75 7.91 -10.39
N ASN A 255 46.83 8.69 -10.54
CA ASN A 255 48.22 8.28 -10.37
C ASN A 255 48.82 8.86 -9.08
N LYS A 256 50.13 8.66 -8.88
CA LYS A 256 50.87 9.16 -7.72
C LYS A 256 50.73 10.67 -7.53
N GLU A 257 50.84 11.43 -8.60
CA GLU A 257 50.74 12.89 -8.59
C GLU A 257 49.31 13.33 -8.24
N SER A 258 48.30 12.70 -8.84
CA SER A 258 46.89 12.96 -8.52
C SER A 258 46.56 12.66 -7.06
N LEU A 259 47.02 11.51 -6.53
CA LEU A 259 46.85 11.14 -5.12
C LEU A 259 47.48 12.17 -4.18
N ALA A 260 48.68 12.69 -4.51
CA ALA A 260 49.35 13.72 -3.73
C ALA A 260 48.63 15.08 -3.71
N THR A 261 47.72 15.36 -4.65
CA THR A 261 46.88 16.59 -4.64
C THR A 261 45.64 16.48 -3.76
N MET A 262 45.23 15.27 -3.37
CA MET A 262 44.04 15.05 -2.55
C MET A 262 44.26 15.47 -1.09
N LYS A 263 43.17 15.73 -0.36
CA LYS A 263 43.25 15.97 1.10
C LYS A 263 43.76 14.70 1.81
N LYS A 264 44.58 14.86 2.85
CA LYS A 264 45.14 13.76 3.64
C LYS A 264 44.12 12.82 4.31
N GLU A 265 42.87 13.27 4.44
CA GLU A 265 41.75 12.50 5.00
C GLU A 265 40.65 12.22 3.97
N ALA A 266 40.96 12.41 2.67
CA ALA A 266 39.99 12.20 1.60
C ALA A 266 39.59 10.73 1.49
N ILE A 267 38.38 10.52 0.96
CA ILE A 267 37.84 9.21 0.63
C ILE A 267 37.75 9.10 -0.89
N LEU A 268 38.44 8.13 -1.49
CA LEU A 268 38.37 7.87 -2.93
C LEU A 268 37.56 6.59 -3.21
N VAL A 269 36.52 6.70 -4.03
CA VAL A 269 35.65 5.58 -4.41
C VAL A 269 35.76 5.29 -5.90
N ASN A 270 35.93 4.02 -6.27
CA ASN A 270 35.93 3.56 -7.65
C ASN A 270 34.92 2.44 -7.86
N CYS A 271 33.87 2.74 -8.62
CA CYS A 271 32.91 1.78 -9.17
C CYS A 271 32.80 1.93 -10.69
N SER A 272 33.91 2.30 -11.34
CA SER A 272 34.01 2.54 -12.79
C SER A 272 34.76 1.40 -13.48
N ARG A 273 36.09 1.48 -13.52
CA ARG A 273 37.03 0.47 -13.99
C ARG A 273 38.31 0.56 -13.15
N GLY A 274 38.91 -0.58 -12.82
CA GLY A 274 40.13 -0.64 -12.02
C GLY A 274 41.30 0.17 -12.61
N PRO A 275 41.66 -0.01 -13.90
CA PRO A 275 42.78 0.71 -14.54
C PRO A 275 42.61 2.23 -14.66
N VAL A 276 41.54 2.83 -14.12
CA VAL A 276 41.44 4.29 -13.92
C VAL A 276 42.34 4.76 -12.77
N VAL A 277 42.73 3.86 -11.87
CA VAL A 277 43.63 4.10 -10.74
C VAL A 277 44.91 3.29 -10.95
N ASP A 278 46.06 3.91 -10.76
CA ASP A 278 47.32 3.18 -10.54
C ASP A 278 47.28 2.58 -9.13
N GLU A 279 46.96 1.29 -9.05
CA GLU A 279 46.88 0.59 -7.76
C GLU A 279 48.23 0.50 -7.03
N VAL A 280 49.36 0.53 -7.74
CA VAL A 280 50.69 0.48 -7.11
C VAL A 280 50.97 1.81 -6.40
N ALA A 281 50.67 2.93 -7.07
CA ALA A 281 50.70 4.25 -6.44
C ALA A 281 49.69 4.37 -5.29
N LEU A 282 48.49 3.79 -5.43
CA LEU A 282 47.48 3.80 -4.38
C LEU A 282 47.93 3.03 -3.12
N VAL A 283 48.51 1.84 -3.26
CA VAL A 283 49.03 1.04 -2.13
C VAL A 283 50.16 1.79 -1.40
N ALA A 284 51.03 2.49 -2.13
CA ALA A 284 52.05 3.34 -1.51
C ALA A 284 51.39 4.50 -0.72
N HIS A 285 50.44 5.20 -1.34
CA HIS A 285 49.75 6.33 -0.72
C HIS A 285 48.94 5.95 0.53
N LEU A 286 48.26 4.80 0.52
CA LEU A 286 47.50 4.27 1.67
C LEU A 286 48.39 3.95 2.88
N LYS A 287 49.62 3.47 2.64
CA LYS A 287 50.62 3.21 3.69
C LYS A 287 51.17 4.50 4.30
N GLU A 288 51.41 5.51 3.47
CA GLU A 288 51.92 6.82 3.90
C GLU A 288 50.85 7.68 4.59
N ASN A 289 49.56 7.48 4.29
CA ASN A 289 48.45 8.31 4.77
C ASN A 289 47.35 7.48 5.46
N PRO A 290 47.49 7.12 6.75
CA PRO A 290 46.53 6.28 7.47
C PRO A 290 45.09 6.83 7.60
N MET A 291 44.90 8.12 7.33
CA MET A 291 43.58 8.77 7.34
C MET A 291 42.94 8.90 5.96
N PHE A 292 43.70 8.72 4.87
CA PHE A 292 43.17 8.57 3.53
C PHE A 292 42.51 7.18 3.42
N ARG A 293 41.34 7.10 2.79
CA ARG A 293 40.57 5.85 2.70
C ARG A 293 40.07 5.58 1.29
N VAL A 294 39.88 4.31 0.95
CA VAL A 294 39.27 3.93 -0.33
C VAL A 294 38.10 2.98 -0.22
N GLY A 295 37.21 3.05 -1.21
CA GLY A 295 36.17 2.07 -1.48
C GLY A 295 36.26 1.61 -2.93
N LEU A 296 36.67 0.37 -3.17
CA LEU A 296 36.95 -0.17 -4.50
C LEU A 296 36.02 -1.35 -4.81
N ASP A 297 35.29 -1.24 -5.93
CA ASP A 297 34.52 -2.35 -6.51
C ASP A 297 35.29 -3.04 -7.66
N VAL A 298 36.32 -2.40 -8.20
CA VAL A 298 36.98 -2.78 -9.46
C VAL A 298 38.49 -2.66 -9.36
N PHE A 299 39.22 -3.56 -10.03
CA PHE A 299 40.67 -3.72 -9.90
C PHE A 299 41.38 -3.78 -11.27
N GLU A 300 42.66 -3.43 -11.30
CA GLU A 300 43.46 -3.36 -12.53
C GLU A 300 43.67 -4.74 -13.16
N ASP A 301 43.97 -5.75 -12.33
CA ASP A 301 44.27 -7.12 -12.72
C ASP A 301 43.16 -8.12 -12.32
N GLU A 302 41.87 -7.73 -12.38
CA GLU A 302 40.73 -8.55 -11.94
C GLU A 302 40.83 -10.02 -12.41
N PRO A 303 40.68 -11.01 -11.50
CA PRO A 303 40.17 -10.94 -10.13
C PRO A 303 41.22 -10.61 -9.05
N PHE A 304 42.46 -10.27 -9.44
CA PHE A 304 43.55 -9.99 -8.51
C PHE A 304 43.62 -8.50 -8.16
N MET A 305 44.04 -8.22 -6.93
CA MET A 305 44.42 -6.90 -6.44
C MET A 305 45.95 -6.76 -6.52
N LYS A 306 46.50 -5.55 -6.68
CA LYS A 306 47.97 -5.38 -6.57
C LYS A 306 48.48 -5.81 -5.18
N PRO A 307 49.71 -6.37 -5.10
CA PRO A 307 50.28 -6.84 -3.84
C PRO A 307 50.29 -5.78 -2.73
N GLY A 308 49.81 -6.16 -1.55
CA GLY A 308 49.74 -5.30 -0.37
C GLY A 308 48.46 -4.48 -0.24
N LEU A 309 47.56 -4.44 -1.24
CA LEU A 309 46.25 -3.79 -1.10
C LEU A 309 45.35 -4.54 -0.09
N SER A 310 45.46 -5.87 -0.04
CA SER A 310 44.78 -6.75 0.92
C SER A 310 45.08 -6.44 2.38
N ASP A 311 46.22 -5.79 2.65
CA ASP A 311 46.71 -5.56 4.01
C ASP A 311 46.29 -4.16 4.52
N MET A 312 45.67 -3.34 3.67
CA MET A 312 45.32 -1.95 3.95
C MET A 312 43.97 -1.85 4.66
N LYS A 313 43.99 -1.68 5.99
CA LYS A 313 42.77 -1.49 6.80
C LYS A 313 41.94 -0.25 6.42
N ASN A 314 42.57 0.73 5.78
CA ASN A 314 41.95 1.92 5.21
C ASN A 314 41.41 1.71 3.77
N ALA A 315 41.45 0.48 3.24
CA ALA A 315 40.82 0.09 1.98
C ALA A 315 39.61 -0.83 2.22
N ILE A 316 38.47 -0.47 1.65
CA ILE A 316 37.30 -1.35 1.55
C ILE A 316 37.26 -1.88 0.12
N VAL A 317 37.29 -3.20 -0.02
CA VAL A 317 37.36 -3.90 -1.31
C VAL A 317 36.17 -4.85 -1.46
N VAL A 318 35.50 -4.81 -2.61
CA VAL A 318 34.40 -5.71 -2.96
C VAL A 318 34.54 -6.20 -4.42
N PRO A 319 34.12 -7.44 -4.75
CA PRO A 319 34.51 -8.08 -6.02
C PRO A 319 33.52 -7.79 -7.18
N HIS A 320 33.55 -6.57 -7.73
CA HIS A 320 32.79 -6.13 -8.92
C HIS A 320 31.27 -6.39 -8.82
N ILE A 321 30.70 -6.00 -7.68
CA ILE A 321 29.31 -6.21 -7.30
C ILE A 321 28.40 -4.98 -7.50
N ALA A 322 28.87 -3.87 -8.08
CA ALA A 322 28.05 -2.64 -8.23
C ALA A 322 26.72 -2.82 -8.98
N SER A 323 26.59 -3.82 -9.84
CA SER A 323 25.33 -4.16 -10.52
C SER A 323 24.60 -5.38 -9.94
N ALA A 324 25.06 -5.94 -8.81
CA ALA A 324 24.65 -7.24 -8.29
C ALA A 324 23.33 -7.24 -7.49
N SER A 325 22.34 -6.44 -7.89
CA SER A 325 20.95 -6.65 -7.45
C SER A 325 20.25 -7.65 -8.36
N LYS A 326 19.28 -8.41 -7.81
CA LYS A 326 18.47 -9.35 -8.61
C LYS A 326 17.79 -8.63 -9.78
N TRP A 327 17.09 -7.53 -9.49
CA TRP A 327 16.36 -6.75 -10.48
C TRP A 327 17.27 -6.23 -11.60
N THR A 328 18.45 -5.70 -11.24
CA THR A 328 19.42 -5.20 -12.21
C THR A 328 19.98 -6.31 -13.08
N ARG A 329 20.43 -7.44 -12.52
CA ARG A 329 21.02 -8.53 -13.31
C ARG A 329 20.01 -9.22 -14.22
N GLU A 330 18.78 -9.46 -13.74
CA GLU A 330 17.68 -10.01 -14.57
C GLU A 330 17.28 -9.03 -15.68
N GLY A 331 17.29 -7.73 -15.39
CA GLY A 331 17.05 -6.68 -16.37
C GLY A 331 18.17 -6.56 -17.41
N MET A 332 19.44 -6.63 -17.01
CA MET A 332 20.59 -6.68 -17.92
C MET A 332 20.51 -7.88 -18.87
N ALA A 333 20.22 -9.08 -18.34
CA ALA A 333 20.03 -10.29 -19.14
C ALA A 333 18.87 -10.11 -20.16
N THR A 334 17.76 -9.50 -19.71
CA THR A 334 16.61 -9.17 -20.56
C THR A 334 17.00 -8.21 -21.70
N LEU A 335 17.72 -7.12 -21.42
CA LEU A 335 18.17 -6.18 -22.46
C LEU A 335 19.15 -6.81 -23.44
N ALA A 336 20.10 -7.63 -22.94
CA ALA A 336 21.08 -8.30 -23.78
C ALA A 336 20.44 -9.31 -24.76
N ALA A 337 19.47 -10.10 -24.28
CA ALA A 337 18.68 -10.99 -25.13
C ALA A 337 17.87 -10.21 -26.18
N LEU A 338 17.25 -9.08 -25.79
CA LEU A 338 16.46 -8.24 -26.71
C LEU A 338 17.30 -7.52 -27.77
N ASN A 339 18.58 -7.18 -27.47
CA ASN A 339 19.51 -6.68 -28.48
C ASN A 339 19.79 -7.73 -29.56
N VAL A 340 20.10 -8.97 -29.16
CA VAL A 340 20.35 -10.09 -30.09
C VAL A 340 19.10 -10.42 -30.89
N LEU A 341 17.97 -10.62 -30.20
CA LEU A 341 16.68 -10.93 -30.81
C LEU A 341 16.23 -9.87 -31.81
N GLY A 342 16.26 -8.60 -31.42
CA GLY A 342 15.85 -7.49 -32.28
C GLY A 342 16.66 -7.46 -33.57
N LYS A 343 17.96 -7.73 -33.50
CA LYS A 343 18.83 -7.81 -34.69
C LYS A 343 18.60 -9.04 -35.55
N ILE A 344 18.27 -10.20 -34.95
CA ILE A 344 17.87 -11.42 -35.69
C ILE A 344 16.55 -11.19 -36.44
N LYS A 345 15.58 -10.51 -35.81
CA LYS A 345 14.25 -10.21 -36.37
C LYS A 345 14.21 -8.98 -37.30
N GLY A 346 15.28 -8.16 -37.33
CA GLY A 346 15.34 -6.95 -38.14
C GLY A 346 14.60 -5.74 -37.55
N TYR A 347 14.39 -5.71 -36.23
CA TYR A 347 13.72 -4.62 -35.53
C TYR A 347 14.57 -3.32 -35.51
N PRO A 348 13.91 -2.14 -35.47
CA PRO A 348 14.58 -0.84 -35.33
C PRO A 348 15.37 -0.73 -34.03
N ILE A 349 16.23 0.28 -33.93
CA ILE A 349 16.97 0.58 -32.69
C ILE A 349 16.15 1.57 -31.86
N TRP A 350 16.15 1.38 -30.54
CA TRP A 350 15.44 2.24 -29.60
C TRP A 350 16.01 3.66 -29.57
N SER A 351 15.15 4.67 -29.50
CA SER A 351 15.53 6.08 -29.64
C SER A 351 16.20 6.68 -28.41
N ASP A 352 15.85 6.21 -27.21
CA ASP A 352 16.42 6.69 -25.93
C ASP A 352 16.93 5.51 -25.09
N PRO A 353 18.21 5.11 -25.22
CA PRO A 353 18.79 3.99 -24.46
C PRO A 353 18.90 4.25 -22.95
N ASN A 354 18.41 5.40 -22.47
CA ASN A 354 18.29 5.71 -21.04
C ASN A 354 16.94 5.31 -20.46
N ARG A 355 15.90 5.13 -21.31
CA ARG A 355 14.54 4.76 -20.90
C ARG A 355 14.25 3.33 -21.30
N VAL A 356 14.72 2.41 -20.47
CA VAL A 356 14.66 0.96 -20.71
C VAL A 356 13.50 0.27 -19.97
N GLU A 357 12.78 1.00 -19.11
CA GLU A 357 11.61 0.52 -18.38
C GLU A 357 10.54 -0.15 -19.27
N PRO A 358 10.28 0.31 -20.52
CA PRO A 358 9.37 -0.39 -21.43
C PRO A 358 9.80 -1.83 -21.77
N PHE A 359 11.11 -2.09 -21.89
CA PHE A 359 11.63 -3.45 -22.10
C PHE A 359 11.59 -4.27 -20.80
N LEU A 360 11.75 -3.62 -19.64
CA LEU A 360 11.81 -4.25 -18.33
C LEU A 360 10.44 -4.51 -17.69
N ASN A 361 9.33 -4.00 -18.25
CA ASN A 361 8.00 -4.26 -17.72
C ASN A 361 7.54 -5.70 -17.98
N GLU A 362 7.60 -6.57 -16.95
CA GLU A 362 7.13 -7.97 -17.00
C GLU A 362 5.64 -8.11 -17.38
N ASN A 363 4.86 -7.05 -17.18
CA ASN A 363 3.41 -7.02 -17.46
C ASN A 363 3.08 -6.56 -18.89
N ALA A 364 4.08 -6.46 -19.77
CA ALA A 364 3.90 -6.06 -21.16
C ALA A 364 4.91 -6.80 -22.06
N PRO A 365 4.56 -7.10 -23.32
CA PRO A 365 5.58 -7.47 -24.30
C PRO A 365 6.56 -6.30 -24.44
N PRO A 366 7.87 -6.56 -24.52
CA PRO A 366 8.85 -5.51 -24.77
C PRO A 366 8.60 -4.87 -26.15
N PRO A 367 8.94 -3.58 -26.36
CA PRO A 367 8.93 -2.97 -27.68
C PRO A 367 9.67 -3.81 -28.71
N ALA A 368 9.13 -3.90 -29.93
CA ALA A 368 9.80 -4.53 -31.07
C ALA A 368 10.95 -3.64 -31.58
N ALA A 369 11.99 -3.51 -30.77
CA ALA A 369 13.16 -2.68 -30.99
C ALA A 369 14.38 -3.28 -30.27
N CYS A 370 15.58 -2.97 -30.75
CA CYS A 370 16.84 -3.29 -30.06
C CYS A 370 17.07 -2.22 -28.96
N PRO A 371 17.12 -2.57 -27.66
CA PRO A 371 17.29 -1.60 -26.58
C PRO A 371 18.53 -0.71 -26.70
N SER A 372 19.67 -1.27 -27.12
CA SER A 372 20.88 -0.50 -27.40
C SER A 372 21.83 -1.23 -28.33
N ILE A 373 22.27 -0.58 -29.41
CA ILE A 373 23.30 -1.09 -30.33
C ILE A 373 24.40 -0.04 -30.45
N VAL A 374 25.59 -0.36 -29.96
CA VAL A 374 26.75 0.54 -29.85
C VAL A 374 27.23 0.99 -31.23
N ASN A 375 27.30 0.06 -32.20
CA ASN A 375 27.74 0.33 -33.56
C ASN A 375 26.64 0.68 -34.57
N ALA A 376 25.45 1.09 -34.09
CA ALA A 376 24.29 1.44 -34.90
C ALA A 376 24.63 2.27 -36.16
N LYS A 377 25.40 3.36 -35.99
CA LYS A 377 25.75 4.30 -37.05
C LYS A 377 26.64 3.70 -38.14
N ALA A 378 27.49 2.71 -37.80
CA ALA A 378 28.38 2.07 -38.76
C ALA A 378 27.61 1.08 -39.67
N LEU A 379 26.67 0.33 -39.09
CA LEU A 379 25.90 -0.69 -39.79
C LEU A 379 24.88 -0.12 -40.78
N VAL A 380 24.39 1.11 -40.55
CA VAL A 380 23.38 1.77 -41.39
C VAL A 380 23.96 2.31 -42.72
N LYS A 381 25.28 2.23 -42.95
CA LYS A 381 25.88 2.56 -44.26
C LYS A 381 25.44 1.62 -45.40
N CYS A 382 24.74 0.52 -45.12
CA CYS A 382 23.96 -0.22 -46.11
C CYS A 382 22.45 -0.12 -45.86
N ARG A 383 21.74 0.54 -46.80
CA ARG A 383 20.28 0.73 -46.93
C ARG A 383 19.62 1.81 -46.05
N SER A 384 19.40 2.96 -46.69
CA SER A 384 18.23 3.86 -46.56
C SER A 384 17.67 4.08 -45.14
N GLN A 385 18.16 5.13 -44.49
CA GLN A 385 17.68 5.58 -43.18
C GLN A 385 16.46 6.51 -43.34
N ILE A 386 15.30 6.14 -42.78
CA ILE A 386 14.17 7.07 -42.62
C ILE A 386 14.47 7.96 -41.42
N HIS A 387 14.66 9.26 -41.65
CA HIS A 387 14.84 10.24 -40.58
C HIS A 387 13.51 10.65 -39.97
N ILE A 388 13.26 10.27 -38.72
CA ILE A 388 12.29 10.95 -37.86
C ILE A 388 13.08 12.00 -37.05
N ARG A 389 12.96 13.28 -37.43
CA ARG A 389 13.46 14.39 -36.61
C ARG A 389 12.48 14.65 -35.47
N PHE A 390 12.95 14.56 -34.23
CA PHE A 390 12.33 15.30 -33.12
C PHE A 390 13.09 16.61 -32.97
N SER A 391 12.38 17.73 -33.09
CA SER A 391 12.95 19.05 -32.80
C SER A 391 13.08 19.22 -31.29
N THR A 392 14.22 19.75 -30.84
CA THR A 392 14.48 20.07 -29.43
C THR A 392 14.94 21.52 -29.35
N ASP A 393 14.06 22.45 -28.96
CA ASP A 393 14.48 23.74 -28.39
C ASP A 393 13.36 24.43 -27.59
N LEU A 394 13.62 24.60 -26.28
CA LEU A 394 13.19 25.69 -25.38
C LEU A 394 11.68 25.87 -25.04
N PRO A 395 11.33 26.57 -23.92
CA PRO A 395 12.05 26.77 -22.65
C PRO A 395 11.27 26.19 -21.43
N VAL A 396 11.85 26.27 -20.23
CA VAL A 396 11.18 25.95 -18.95
C VAL A 396 11.46 27.04 -17.94
N ASP A 397 10.40 27.65 -17.38
CA ASP A 397 10.46 28.58 -16.24
C ASP A 397 9.19 28.41 -15.34
N PRO A 398 9.10 28.97 -14.12
CA PRO A 398 8.70 28.18 -12.95
C PRO A 398 7.48 28.78 -12.21
N PHE A 399 7.41 28.62 -10.87
CA PHE A 399 6.33 29.03 -9.95
C PHE A 399 5.08 28.13 -9.94
N PHE A 400 4.40 27.84 -8.83
CA PHE A 400 4.65 27.95 -7.36
C PHE A 400 4.12 26.62 -6.75
N GLY A 401 4.43 26.16 -5.55
CA GLY A 401 4.68 26.88 -4.29
C GLY A 401 3.62 26.48 -3.27
N CYS A 402 4.04 26.12 -2.06
CA CYS A 402 3.14 25.77 -0.95
C CYS A 402 2.42 27.02 -0.41
N PRO A 403 1.20 26.91 0.16
CA PRO A 403 0.68 27.93 1.06
C PRO A 403 0.67 27.45 2.52
N LEU A 404 1.57 28.04 3.33
CA LEU A 404 1.39 28.16 4.77
C LEU A 404 0.21 29.10 5.08
N LYS A 405 -0.38 28.95 6.26
CA LYS A 405 -1.47 29.80 6.77
C LYS A 405 -0.95 31.17 7.20
N TYR A 406 -1.76 32.23 7.05
CA TYR A 406 -1.95 33.27 8.08
C TYR A 406 -3.35 33.89 7.99
N SER A 407 -3.79 34.51 9.09
CA SER A 407 -5.13 35.09 9.30
C SER A 407 -5.06 36.58 9.66
N HIS A 408 -6.20 37.28 9.52
CA HIS A 408 -6.41 38.74 9.71
C HIS A 408 -5.78 39.59 8.58
N LEU A 409 -6.52 40.42 7.85
CA LEU A 409 -7.43 41.46 8.33
C LEU A 409 -8.67 41.66 7.44
N SER A 410 -9.70 42.29 8.01
CA SER A 410 -11.03 42.47 7.42
C SER A 410 -11.36 43.94 7.17
N SER A 411 -11.74 44.30 5.94
CA SER A 411 -12.43 45.57 5.62
C SER A 411 -13.36 45.40 4.39
N LEU A 412 -14.62 45.76 4.60
CA LEU A 412 -15.79 45.73 3.71
C LEU A 412 -15.82 46.95 2.73
N PRO A 413 -16.85 47.18 1.85
CA PRO A 413 -17.96 46.31 1.39
C PRO A 413 -18.27 46.32 -0.15
N THR A 414 -19.03 45.29 -0.57
CA THR A 414 -20.08 45.18 -1.64
C THR A 414 -20.23 46.19 -2.82
N SER A 415 -20.38 45.65 -4.04
CA SER A 415 -21.38 46.06 -5.07
C SER A 415 -21.43 45.06 -6.27
N SER A 416 -22.17 45.35 -7.36
CA SER A 416 -23.46 44.68 -7.67
C SER A 416 -23.85 44.73 -9.18
N PHE A 417 -24.47 43.66 -9.72
CA PHE A 417 -25.04 43.51 -11.10
C PHE A 417 -24.04 43.65 -12.29
N GLY A 418 -24.27 43.20 -13.54
CA GLY A 418 -25.30 42.38 -14.19
C GLY A 418 -25.23 42.45 -15.75
N LEU A 419 -25.85 41.51 -16.48
CA LEU A 419 -26.30 41.56 -17.91
C LEU A 419 -25.33 41.35 -19.13
N SER A 420 -25.29 40.10 -19.65
CA SER A 420 -25.66 39.60 -21.01
C SER A 420 -25.32 40.25 -22.40
N PHE A 421 -24.78 39.41 -23.31
CA PHE A 421 -24.90 39.33 -24.81
C PHE A 421 -24.28 40.44 -25.73
N PRO A 422 -24.04 40.21 -27.06
CA PRO A 422 -23.92 38.98 -27.88
C PRO A 422 -22.64 38.90 -28.77
N SER A 423 -22.58 37.95 -29.71
CA SER A 423 -21.49 37.70 -30.69
C SER A 423 -21.53 38.56 -31.97
N LEU A 424 -20.36 38.89 -32.55
CA LEU A 424 -20.25 39.34 -33.95
C LEU A 424 -18.92 38.91 -34.60
N SER A 425 -18.95 38.59 -35.90
CA SER A 425 -17.80 38.30 -36.77
C SER A 425 -17.38 39.51 -37.59
N ALA A 426 -16.09 39.66 -37.92
CA ALA A 426 -15.59 40.72 -38.80
C ALA A 426 -14.59 40.18 -39.85
N ASP A 427 -14.65 40.77 -41.04
CA ASP A 427 -13.91 40.41 -42.26
C ASP A 427 -12.65 41.28 -42.44
N LEU A 428 -11.59 40.76 -43.07
CA LEU A 428 -10.33 41.46 -43.34
C LEU A 428 -10.01 41.45 -44.84
N SER A 429 -10.51 42.47 -45.55
CA SER A 429 -10.34 42.61 -47.01
C SER A 429 -9.77 43.98 -47.43
N THR A 430 -9.21 44.77 -46.50
CA THR A 430 -8.88 46.20 -46.73
C THR A 430 -7.57 46.71 -46.09
N LEU A 431 -6.40 46.27 -46.56
CA LEU A 431 -5.11 47.00 -46.39
C LEU A 431 -4.19 46.90 -47.64
N PRO A 432 -3.31 47.89 -47.91
CA PRO A 432 -2.66 48.07 -49.22
C PRO A 432 -1.22 47.50 -49.33
N GLU A 433 -0.67 47.55 -50.54
CA GLU A 433 0.55 46.85 -51.01
C GLU A 433 1.89 47.35 -50.43
N ILE A 434 2.87 46.44 -50.35
CA ILE A 434 4.26 46.67 -49.87
C ILE A 434 5.27 46.57 -51.04
N PRO A 435 6.39 47.33 -51.06
CA PRO A 435 7.27 47.47 -52.23
C PRO A 435 8.11 46.23 -52.62
N PRO A 436 8.70 46.21 -53.84
CA PRO A 436 9.34 45.01 -54.41
C PRO A 436 10.52 44.42 -53.64
N SER A 437 11.24 45.21 -52.84
CA SER A 437 12.37 44.72 -52.02
C SER A 437 11.94 43.80 -50.87
N ALA A 438 10.65 43.69 -50.57
CA ALA A 438 10.11 42.70 -49.63
C ALA A 438 9.82 41.33 -50.27
N ARG A 439 9.77 41.22 -51.61
CA ARG A 439 9.37 39.96 -52.29
C ARG A 439 10.42 38.85 -52.24
N GLU A 440 11.71 39.18 -52.30
CA GLU A 440 12.77 38.16 -52.18
C GLU A 440 12.92 37.62 -50.75
N CYS A 441 12.39 38.31 -49.73
CA CYS A 441 12.35 37.82 -48.35
C CYS A 441 11.08 37.00 -48.02
N MET A 442 10.11 36.91 -48.94
CA MET A 442 8.83 36.22 -48.74
C MET A 442 8.71 34.88 -49.49
N ALA A 443 9.63 34.56 -50.40
CA ALA A 443 9.60 33.28 -51.13
C ALA A 443 9.92 32.06 -50.25
N ASP A 444 10.80 32.21 -49.25
CA ASP A 444 11.21 31.13 -48.34
C ASP A 444 10.18 30.80 -47.24
N TYR A 445 9.11 31.58 -47.08
CA TYR A 445 8.09 31.38 -46.03
C TYR A 445 6.82 30.65 -46.49
N LEU A 446 6.70 30.28 -47.78
CA LEU A 446 5.47 29.72 -48.37
C LEU A 446 5.53 28.22 -48.72
N SER A 447 6.42 27.46 -48.08
CA SER A 447 6.49 26.00 -48.24
C SER A 447 6.64 25.23 -46.91
N LEU A 448 5.96 25.72 -45.86
CA LEU A 448 5.73 24.96 -44.63
C LEU A 448 4.41 24.16 -44.74
N PRO A 449 4.40 22.85 -44.46
CA PRO A 449 3.15 22.12 -44.25
C PRO A 449 2.45 22.63 -42.97
N ASP A 450 1.14 22.41 -42.88
CA ASP A 450 0.22 23.04 -41.92
C ASP A 450 0.76 23.17 -40.49
N VAL A 451 0.60 24.37 -39.93
CA VAL A 451 0.90 24.66 -38.53
C VAL A 451 -0.09 23.92 -37.65
N GLU A 452 0.34 22.83 -37.00
CA GLU A 452 -0.40 22.24 -35.89
C GLU A 452 -0.54 23.27 -34.75
N ASP A 453 -1.74 23.35 -34.16
CA ASP A 453 -2.02 24.18 -32.99
C ASP A 453 -1.00 23.96 -31.85
N PRO A 454 -0.69 24.99 -31.04
CA PRO A 454 0.29 24.89 -29.98
C PRO A 454 -0.06 23.74 -29.01
N PRO A 455 0.93 22.95 -28.56
CA PRO A 455 0.67 21.76 -27.77
C PRO A 455 -0.06 22.12 -26.48
N ALA A 456 -1.31 21.68 -26.40
CA ALA A 456 -2.19 21.95 -25.26
C ALA A 456 -1.46 21.63 -23.95
N THR A 457 -1.46 22.58 -23.02
CA THR A 457 -0.85 22.43 -21.69
C THR A 457 -1.19 21.07 -21.12
N VAL A 458 -0.19 20.26 -20.77
CA VAL A 458 -0.42 18.94 -20.18
C VAL A 458 -1.02 19.13 -18.78
N ARG A 459 -2.33 19.33 -18.74
CA ARG A 459 -3.15 19.19 -17.53
C ARG A 459 -2.86 17.80 -16.99
N LYS A 460 -2.08 17.72 -15.90
CA LYS A 460 -2.10 16.55 -15.02
C LYS A 460 -3.57 16.26 -14.76
N SER A 461 -4.07 15.11 -15.21
CA SER A 461 -5.50 14.81 -15.10
C SER A 461 -5.88 14.83 -13.62
N SER A 462 -6.62 15.87 -13.23
CA SER A 462 -7.06 16.02 -11.86
C SER A 462 -7.98 14.85 -11.55
N ARG A 463 -7.65 14.09 -10.50
CA ARG A 463 -8.49 12.99 -10.02
C ARG A 463 -9.88 13.56 -9.75
N ILE A 464 -10.85 13.11 -10.53
CA ILE A 464 -12.22 13.63 -10.53
C ILE A 464 -12.84 13.34 -9.16
N ALA A 465 -13.17 14.41 -8.43
CA ALA A 465 -13.50 14.30 -7.02
C ALA A 465 -14.92 13.74 -6.81
N SER A 466 -15.85 13.98 -7.75
CA SER A 466 -17.20 13.44 -7.72
C SER A 466 -17.26 11.92 -7.68
N ILE A 467 -16.28 11.20 -8.26
CA ILE A 467 -16.21 9.73 -8.24
C ILE A 467 -15.87 9.22 -6.84
N ASP A 468 -14.90 9.85 -6.17
CA ASP A 468 -14.59 9.52 -4.77
C ASP A 468 -15.76 9.88 -3.85
N VAL A 469 -16.43 11.02 -4.07
CA VAL A 469 -17.61 11.44 -3.31
C VAL A 469 -18.79 10.50 -3.53
N PHE A 470 -19.05 10.05 -4.76
CA PHE A 470 -20.10 9.08 -5.09
C PHE A 470 -19.87 7.76 -4.34
N ARG A 471 -18.63 7.23 -4.37
CA ARG A 471 -18.26 6.03 -3.61
C ARG A 471 -18.45 6.20 -2.11
N GLY A 472 -18.09 7.36 -1.56
CA GLY A 472 -18.30 7.67 -0.15
C GLY A 472 -19.77 7.76 0.23
N LEU A 473 -20.59 8.36 -0.64
CA LEU A 473 -22.04 8.44 -0.48
C LEU A 473 -22.68 7.04 -0.50
N CYS A 474 -22.21 6.12 -1.34
CA CYS A 474 -22.68 4.73 -1.32
C CYS A 474 -22.39 4.04 0.03
N VAL A 475 -21.17 4.20 0.57
CA VAL A 475 -20.78 3.65 1.89
C VAL A 475 -21.58 4.29 3.02
N PHE A 476 -21.82 5.60 2.96
CA PHE A 476 -22.65 6.33 3.92
C PHE A 476 -24.11 5.85 3.88
N LEU A 477 -24.71 5.74 2.70
CA LEU A 477 -26.08 5.27 2.53
C LEU A 477 -26.25 3.82 2.98
N MET A 478 -25.27 2.95 2.73
CA MET A 478 -25.22 1.58 3.26
C MET A 478 -25.31 1.57 4.79
N MET A 479 -24.45 2.34 5.49
CA MET A 479 -24.50 2.47 6.95
C MET A 479 -25.85 3.01 7.45
N VAL A 480 -26.40 4.04 6.80
CA VAL A 480 -27.71 4.60 7.16
C VAL A 480 -28.82 3.55 6.98
N VAL A 481 -28.81 2.80 5.89
CA VAL A 481 -29.83 1.80 5.59
C VAL A 481 -29.77 0.61 6.54
N ASP A 482 -28.58 0.06 6.80
CA ASP A 482 -28.42 -1.13 7.64
C ASP A 482 -28.84 -0.89 9.11
N TYR A 483 -28.69 0.35 9.60
CA TYR A 483 -29.02 0.71 10.98
C TYR A 483 -30.33 1.52 11.12
N VAL A 484 -30.52 2.59 10.34
CA VAL A 484 -31.70 3.47 10.43
C VAL A 484 -32.88 2.91 9.65
N GLY A 485 -32.65 2.13 8.59
CA GLY A 485 -33.71 1.44 7.84
C GLY A 485 -34.47 0.40 8.67
N GLN A 486 -33.90 -0.06 9.79
CA GLN A 486 -34.57 -0.93 10.74
C GLN A 486 -35.61 -0.21 11.63
N VAL A 487 -35.55 1.13 11.69
CA VAL A 487 -36.44 2.01 12.45
C VAL A 487 -37.47 2.67 11.54
N PHE A 488 -37.06 3.14 10.35
CA PHE A 488 -37.93 3.84 9.42
C PHE A 488 -38.30 3.00 8.21
N THR A 489 -39.58 2.62 8.10
CA THR A 489 -40.11 1.75 7.03
C THR A 489 -39.97 2.31 5.61
N GLY A 490 -39.84 3.63 5.44
CA GLY A 490 -39.51 4.28 4.16
C GLY A 490 -38.04 4.19 3.75
N ILE A 491 -37.14 3.94 4.72
CA ILE A 491 -35.69 3.78 4.49
C ILE A 491 -35.32 2.29 4.33
N ALA A 492 -36.09 1.37 4.94
CA ALA A 492 -35.97 -0.08 4.80
C ALA A 492 -35.99 -0.59 3.34
N HIS A 493 -35.57 -1.84 3.10
CA HIS A 493 -35.82 -2.53 1.82
C HIS A 493 -37.30 -2.67 1.50
N SER A 494 -37.65 -2.70 0.21
CA SER A 494 -38.98 -3.14 -0.24
C SER A 494 -39.17 -4.65 0.07
N PRO A 495 -40.36 -5.11 0.53
CA PRO A 495 -40.57 -6.51 0.87
C PRO A 495 -40.43 -7.47 -0.32
N TRP A 496 -40.86 -7.05 -1.51
CA TRP A 496 -40.72 -7.83 -2.73
C TRP A 496 -40.64 -6.94 -3.98
N ASN A 497 -41.78 -6.37 -4.39
CA ASN A 497 -41.87 -5.42 -5.49
C ASN A 497 -41.80 -3.97 -4.96
N GLY A 498 -41.28 -3.06 -5.77
CA GLY A 498 -41.16 -1.63 -5.48
C GLY A 498 -39.71 -1.15 -5.32
N LEU A 499 -39.57 0.11 -4.88
CA LEU A 499 -38.29 0.76 -4.60
C LEU A 499 -38.39 1.56 -3.30
N ARG A 500 -37.41 1.39 -2.42
CA ARG A 500 -37.14 2.23 -1.25
C ARG A 500 -35.67 2.65 -1.21
N LEU A 501 -35.29 3.55 -0.31
CA LEU A 501 -33.93 4.11 -0.27
C LEU A 501 -32.84 3.03 -0.17
N ALA A 502 -33.07 2.00 0.63
CA ALA A 502 -32.20 0.82 0.74
C ALA A 502 -31.90 0.11 -0.59
N ASP A 503 -32.87 0.12 -1.51
CA ASP A 503 -32.79 -0.63 -2.77
C ASP A 503 -31.89 0.05 -3.81
N PHE A 504 -31.39 1.27 -3.55
CA PHE A 504 -30.45 1.96 -4.44
C PHE A 504 -28.97 1.72 -4.09
N VAL A 505 -28.66 1.35 -2.84
CA VAL A 505 -27.27 1.27 -2.32
C VAL A 505 -26.39 0.34 -3.17
N MET A 506 -26.88 -0.88 -3.43
CA MET A 506 -26.09 -1.91 -4.12
C MET A 506 -25.93 -1.65 -5.63
N PRO A 507 -26.98 -1.29 -6.39
CA PRO A 507 -26.82 -0.85 -7.78
C PRO A 507 -25.86 0.33 -7.93
N PHE A 508 -25.91 1.32 -7.03
CA PHE A 508 -24.99 2.47 -7.07
C PHE A 508 -23.53 2.03 -6.89
N PHE A 509 -23.26 1.08 -5.98
CA PHE A 509 -21.91 0.56 -5.76
C PHE A 509 -21.38 -0.24 -6.95
N LEU A 510 -22.21 -1.11 -7.54
CA LEU A 510 -21.87 -1.86 -8.76
C LEU A 510 -21.62 -0.93 -9.96
N PHE A 511 -22.47 0.07 -10.13
CA PHE A 511 -22.36 1.09 -11.17
C PHE A 511 -21.02 1.86 -11.07
N ILE A 512 -20.68 2.40 -9.91
CA ILE A 512 -19.45 3.20 -9.73
C ILE A 512 -18.18 2.33 -9.76
N ALA A 513 -18.28 1.03 -9.44
CA ALA A 513 -17.24 0.05 -9.69
C ALA A 513 -17.00 -0.15 -11.20
N GLY A 514 -18.07 -0.20 -12.00
CA GLY A 514 -18.02 -0.18 -13.46
C GLY A 514 -17.36 1.08 -14.03
N VAL A 515 -17.79 2.27 -13.58
CA VAL A 515 -17.17 3.55 -13.98
C VAL A 515 -15.66 3.56 -13.68
N SER A 516 -15.27 3.02 -12.52
CA SER A 516 -13.86 2.92 -12.11
C SER A 516 -13.04 1.99 -13.02
N LEU A 517 -13.65 0.93 -13.58
CA LEU A 517 -12.95 -0.04 -14.43
C LEU A 517 -12.49 0.56 -15.77
N ALA A 518 -13.31 1.40 -16.40
CA ALA A 518 -12.94 2.10 -17.64
C ALA A 518 -11.72 3.03 -17.45
N LEU A 519 -11.57 3.63 -16.26
CA LEU A 519 -10.39 4.40 -15.89
C LEU A 519 -9.16 3.52 -15.67
N VAL A 520 -9.31 2.41 -14.94
CA VAL A 520 -8.22 1.46 -14.63
C VAL A 520 -7.67 0.80 -15.90
N TYR A 521 -8.55 0.38 -16.80
CA TYR A 521 -8.18 -0.29 -18.04
C TYR A 521 -8.14 0.67 -19.26
N LYS A 522 -8.08 2.00 -19.04
CA LYS A 522 -7.91 3.00 -20.11
C LYS A 522 -6.70 2.71 -21.02
N LYS A 523 -5.66 2.00 -20.55
CA LYS A 523 -4.56 1.48 -21.39
C LYS A 523 -4.19 0.05 -20.98
N VAL A 524 -4.76 -0.96 -21.64
CA VAL A 524 -4.35 -2.37 -21.49
C VAL A 524 -3.20 -2.69 -22.44
N THR A 525 -2.01 -2.94 -21.90
CA THR A 525 -0.81 -3.33 -22.68
C THR A 525 -0.68 -4.84 -22.87
N ASN A 526 -1.11 -5.64 -21.89
CA ASN A 526 -1.16 -7.09 -21.96
C ASN A 526 -2.51 -7.57 -21.41
N ARG A 527 -3.29 -8.26 -22.24
CA ARG A 527 -4.63 -8.75 -21.88
C ARG A 527 -4.59 -9.92 -20.90
N VAL A 528 -3.58 -10.79 -21.00
CA VAL A 528 -3.41 -11.96 -20.12
C VAL A 528 -3.04 -11.49 -18.72
N GLU A 529 -2.05 -10.61 -18.57
CA GLU A 529 -1.66 -10.12 -17.25
C GLU A 529 -2.73 -9.20 -16.62
N ALA A 530 -3.44 -8.38 -17.43
CA ALA A 530 -4.60 -7.64 -16.94
C ALA A 530 -5.72 -8.55 -16.43
N THR A 531 -5.92 -9.70 -17.10
CA THR A 531 -6.88 -10.76 -16.71
C THR A 531 -6.45 -11.47 -15.44
N HIS A 532 -5.17 -11.82 -15.31
CA HIS A 532 -4.62 -12.44 -14.10
C HIS A 532 -4.79 -11.51 -12.89
N LYS A 533 -4.47 -10.22 -13.02
CA LYS A 533 -4.67 -9.23 -11.94
C LYS A 533 -6.13 -8.98 -11.59
N SER A 534 -7.05 -8.95 -12.56
CA SER A 534 -8.48 -8.81 -12.28
C SER A 534 -9.03 -10.05 -11.58
N ALA A 535 -8.67 -11.24 -12.05
CA ALA A 535 -9.04 -12.52 -11.44
C ALA A 535 -8.52 -12.64 -10.01
N LEU A 536 -7.23 -12.40 -9.75
CA LEU A 536 -6.66 -12.48 -8.41
C LEU A 536 -7.32 -11.48 -7.44
N ARG A 537 -7.71 -10.30 -7.92
CA ARG A 537 -8.44 -9.31 -7.10
C ARG A 537 -9.88 -9.77 -6.80
N ALA A 538 -10.57 -10.33 -7.79
CA ALA A 538 -11.91 -10.90 -7.62
C ALA A 538 -11.88 -12.06 -6.61
N VAL A 539 -10.96 -13.01 -6.75
CA VAL A 539 -10.77 -14.12 -5.80
C VAL A 539 -10.54 -13.62 -4.38
N LYS A 540 -9.64 -12.64 -4.18
CA LYS A 540 -9.40 -12.04 -2.85
C LYS A 540 -10.65 -11.38 -2.26
N LEU A 541 -11.44 -10.67 -3.08
CA LEU A 541 -12.67 -10.02 -2.62
C LEU A 541 -13.77 -11.03 -2.28
N PHE A 542 -13.87 -12.12 -3.06
CA PHE A 542 -14.82 -13.20 -2.85
C PHE A 542 -14.55 -13.93 -1.52
N PHE A 543 -13.31 -14.37 -1.28
CA PHE A 543 -12.94 -15.03 -0.03
C PHE A 543 -13.04 -14.11 1.20
N LEU A 544 -12.73 -12.81 1.06
CA LEU A 544 -12.99 -11.84 2.12
C LEU A 544 -14.48 -11.73 2.45
N GLY A 545 -15.35 -11.77 1.43
CA GLY A 545 -16.80 -11.87 1.59
C GLY A 545 -17.22 -13.09 2.40
N VAL A 546 -16.77 -14.27 1.98
CA VAL A 546 -17.08 -15.55 2.65
C VAL A 546 -16.58 -15.55 4.11
N LEU A 547 -15.39 -15.01 4.39
CA LEU A 547 -14.85 -14.92 5.76
C LEU A 547 -15.67 -14.01 6.68
N LEU A 548 -16.03 -12.81 6.20
CA LEU A 548 -16.84 -11.85 6.98
C LEU A 548 -18.27 -12.35 7.20
N GLN A 549 -18.83 -13.02 6.19
CA GLN A 549 -20.21 -13.50 6.18
C GLN A 549 -20.40 -14.85 6.89
N GLY A 550 -19.37 -15.68 6.93
CA GLY A 550 -19.37 -16.99 7.60
C GLY A 550 -19.35 -16.93 9.13
N GLY A 551 -19.27 -15.74 9.74
CA GLY A 551 -19.38 -15.59 11.19
C GLY A 551 -18.06 -15.77 11.95
N TYR A 552 -16.90 -15.62 11.32
CA TYR A 552 -15.61 -15.61 12.04
C TYR A 552 -15.58 -14.59 13.21
N PHE A 553 -16.35 -13.52 13.07
CA PHE A 553 -16.83 -12.67 14.15
C PHE A 553 -18.36 -12.82 14.24
N HIS A 554 -18.86 -13.82 14.97
CA HIS A 554 -20.28 -13.90 15.25
C HIS A 554 -20.73 -12.63 15.98
N GLY A 555 -22.01 -12.25 15.80
CA GLY A 555 -22.56 -11.04 16.42
C GLY A 555 -22.41 -11.05 17.95
N ILE A 556 -22.52 -9.85 18.56
CA ILE A 556 -22.26 -9.57 19.98
C ILE A 556 -22.93 -10.55 20.96
N ASN A 557 -24.02 -11.21 20.52
CA ASN A 557 -24.84 -12.14 21.30
C ASN A 557 -24.53 -13.63 21.05
N SER A 558 -23.40 -13.98 20.41
CA SER A 558 -23.00 -15.37 20.18
C SER A 558 -21.61 -15.67 20.75
N LEU A 559 -21.51 -16.73 21.56
CA LEU A 559 -20.28 -17.18 22.21
C LEU A 559 -19.47 -18.19 21.39
N THR A 560 -20.01 -18.70 20.29
CA THR A 560 -19.31 -19.68 19.45
C THR A 560 -18.26 -19.01 18.57
N TYR A 561 -17.07 -19.58 18.49
CA TYR A 561 -16.00 -19.15 17.59
C TYR A 561 -15.79 -20.18 16.48
N GLY A 562 -15.75 -19.73 15.22
CA GLY A 562 -15.61 -20.60 14.05
C GLY A 562 -16.53 -20.17 12.90
N VAL A 563 -16.68 -21.05 11.92
CA VAL A 563 -17.63 -20.92 10.80
C VAL A 563 -18.33 -22.26 10.66
N ASP A 564 -19.66 -22.26 10.69
CA ASP A 564 -20.45 -23.46 10.37
C ASP A 564 -20.37 -23.70 8.86
N ILE A 565 -19.60 -24.72 8.45
CA ILE A 565 -19.37 -25.05 7.05
C ILE A 565 -20.65 -25.59 6.39
N GLU A 566 -21.53 -26.26 7.12
CA GLU A 566 -22.80 -26.81 6.60
C GLU A 566 -23.86 -25.73 6.39
N ARG A 567 -23.72 -24.57 7.06
CA ARG A 567 -24.66 -23.43 6.98
C ARG A 567 -24.03 -22.15 6.46
N ILE A 568 -22.82 -22.21 5.92
CA ILE A 568 -22.11 -21.03 5.40
C ILE A 568 -22.86 -20.45 4.19
N ARG A 569 -23.16 -19.15 4.21
CA ARG A 569 -23.82 -18.49 3.09
C ARG A 569 -22.79 -18.08 2.03
N TRP A 570 -22.71 -18.85 0.94
CA TRP A 570 -21.73 -18.67 -0.13
C TRP A 570 -21.91 -17.37 -0.93
N PHE A 571 -23.16 -16.96 -1.19
CA PHE A 571 -23.48 -15.78 -1.99
C PHE A 571 -23.82 -14.58 -1.11
N GLY A 572 -23.37 -13.40 -1.52
CA GLY A 572 -23.44 -12.20 -0.69
C GLY A 572 -22.92 -10.96 -1.41
N ILE A 573 -23.00 -9.82 -0.74
CA ILE A 573 -22.74 -8.50 -1.35
C ILE A 573 -21.33 -8.44 -1.97
N LEU A 574 -20.29 -8.87 -1.24
CA LEU A 574 -18.90 -8.82 -1.73
C LEU A 574 -18.64 -9.84 -2.86
N GLN A 575 -19.30 -10.98 -2.82
CA GLN A 575 -19.25 -12.03 -3.85
C GLN A 575 -19.91 -11.55 -5.14
N ARG A 576 -21.08 -10.91 -5.05
CA ARG A 576 -21.76 -10.28 -6.19
C ARG A 576 -20.92 -9.13 -6.78
N ILE A 577 -20.31 -8.28 -5.94
CA ILE A 577 -19.36 -7.25 -6.40
C ILE A 577 -18.16 -7.89 -7.12
N SER A 578 -17.61 -8.98 -6.58
CA SER A 578 -16.49 -9.72 -7.19
C SER A 578 -16.84 -10.27 -8.58
N ILE A 579 -17.98 -10.94 -8.71
CA ILE A 579 -18.46 -11.51 -9.98
C ILE A 579 -18.70 -10.39 -11.01
N GLY A 580 -19.41 -9.33 -10.63
CA GLY A 580 -19.68 -8.18 -11.51
C GLY A 580 -18.42 -7.44 -11.93
N TYR A 581 -17.47 -7.24 -10.99
CA TYR A 581 -16.16 -6.67 -11.26
C TYR A 581 -15.36 -7.52 -12.27
N LEU A 582 -15.34 -8.84 -12.09
CA LEU A 582 -14.58 -9.75 -12.96
C LEU A 582 -15.15 -9.75 -14.39
N ILE A 583 -16.48 -9.92 -14.54
CA ILE A 583 -17.14 -9.95 -15.86
C ILE A 583 -16.94 -8.60 -16.57
N ALA A 584 -17.14 -7.47 -15.88
CA ALA A 584 -16.91 -6.15 -16.48
C ALA A 584 -15.42 -5.91 -16.83
N ALA A 585 -14.47 -6.36 -15.99
CA ALA A 585 -13.05 -6.25 -16.31
C ALA A 585 -12.67 -7.09 -17.55
N LEU A 586 -13.14 -8.34 -17.64
CA LEU A 586 -12.92 -9.20 -18.81
C LEU A 586 -13.54 -8.62 -20.08
N CYS A 587 -14.76 -8.07 -19.97
CA CYS A 587 -15.43 -7.35 -21.05
C CYS A 587 -14.56 -6.20 -21.58
N GLU A 588 -14.10 -5.30 -20.70
CA GLU A 588 -13.25 -4.17 -21.07
C GLU A 588 -11.90 -4.60 -21.67
N ILE A 589 -11.26 -5.64 -21.12
CA ILE A 589 -9.95 -6.14 -21.55
C ILE A 589 -10.01 -6.80 -22.93
N TRP A 590 -11.02 -7.63 -23.20
CA TRP A 590 -11.05 -8.50 -24.37
C TRP A 590 -11.95 -8.00 -25.51
N LEU A 591 -13.09 -7.41 -25.20
CA LEU A 591 -14.12 -7.06 -26.20
C LEU A 591 -13.95 -5.64 -26.78
N THR A 592 -13.15 -4.79 -26.14
CA THR A 592 -12.85 -3.43 -26.63
C THR A 592 -12.05 -3.46 -27.94
N ARG A 593 -12.60 -2.84 -28.99
CA ARG A 593 -11.91 -2.46 -30.23
C ARG A 593 -11.95 -0.93 -30.36
N ARG A 594 -10.80 -0.27 -30.43
CA ARG A 594 -10.73 1.21 -30.47
C ARG A 594 -10.72 1.72 -31.91
N THR A 595 -11.55 2.73 -32.17
CA THR A 595 -11.49 3.56 -33.37
C THR A 595 -11.45 5.04 -32.96
N HIS A 596 -10.80 5.90 -33.75
CA HIS A 596 -10.40 7.26 -33.36
C HIS A 596 -11.46 8.34 -33.65
N SER A 597 -12.77 8.02 -33.62
CA SER A 597 -13.84 8.97 -33.96
C SER A 597 -14.86 9.15 -32.83
N GLU A 598 -15.19 10.39 -32.51
CA GLU A 598 -16.14 10.76 -31.44
C GLU A 598 -17.57 10.28 -31.73
N VAL A 599 -18.00 10.35 -32.99
CA VAL A 599 -19.30 9.82 -33.45
C VAL A 599 -19.35 8.28 -33.35
N ALA A 600 -18.20 7.62 -33.22
CA ALA A 600 -18.08 6.16 -33.17
C ALA A 600 -18.00 5.58 -31.74
N VAL A 601 -18.24 6.34 -30.66
CA VAL A 601 -18.19 5.81 -29.28
C VAL A 601 -19.19 4.66 -29.09
N LEU A 602 -20.48 4.87 -29.37
CA LEU A 602 -21.50 3.82 -29.28
C LEU A 602 -21.22 2.62 -30.22
N LYS A 603 -20.64 2.89 -31.40
CA LYS A 603 -20.29 1.85 -32.39
C LYS A 603 -19.04 1.06 -32.00
N SER A 604 -18.10 1.65 -31.24
CA SER A 604 -16.86 0.99 -30.80
C SER A 604 -17.09 0.01 -29.64
N TYR A 605 -18.09 0.26 -28.80
CA TYR A 605 -18.42 -0.57 -27.63
C TYR A 605 -19.66 -1.47 -27.84
N HIS A 606 -20.05 -1.76 -29.09
CA HIS A 606 -21.21 -2.61 -29.40
C HIS A 606 -21.12 -4.01 -28.76
N TRP A 607 -19.92 -4.58 -28.60
CA TRP A 607 -19.74 -5.86 -27.90
C TRP A 607 -20.07 -5.81 -26.40
N HIS A 608 -19.93 -4.65 -25.76
CA HIS A 608 -20.32 -4.48 -24.35
C HIS A 608 -21.84 -4.47 -24.22
N TRP A 609 -22.54 -3.78 -25.14
CA TRP A 609 -23.99 -3.81 -25.24
C TRP A 609 -24.54 -5.17 -25.66
N PHE A 610 -23.83 -5.89 -26.54
CA PHE A 610 -24.15 -7.28 -26.87
C PHE A 610 -24.04 -8.18 -25.63
N LEU A 611 -22.95 -8.10 -24.85
CA LEU A 611 -22.80 -8.87 -23.62
C LEU A 611 -23.87 -8.52 -22.59
N ALA A 612 -24.15 -7.22 -22.37
CA ALA A 612 -25.20 -6.76 -21.48
C ALA A 612 -26.59 -7.29 -21.88
N THR A 613 -26.89 -7.27 -23.18
CA THR A 613 -28.15 -7.79 -23.75
C THR A 613 -28.20 -9.31 -23.61
N PHE A 614 -27.13 -10.02 -23.97
CA PHE A 614 -27.03 -11.48 -23.87
C PHE A 614 -27.25 -11.97 -22.44
N LEU A 615 -26.56 -11.38 -21.46
CA LEU A 615 -26.73 -11.73 -20.04
C LEU A 615 -28.15 -11.40 -19.55
N SER A 616 -28.76 -10.31 -20.01
CA SER A 616 -30.15 -9.96 -19.67
C SER A 616 -31.17 -10.91 -20.32
N VAL A 617 -30.94 -11.37 -21.56
CA VAL A 617 -31.76 -12.37 -22.24
C VAL A 617 -31.62 -13.73 -21.57
N VAL A 618 -30.40 -14.18 -21.25
CA VAL A 618 -30.18 -15.41 -20.47
C VAL A 618 -30.89 -15.33 -19.12
N TYR A 619 -30.78 -14.21 -18.41
CA TYR A 619 -31.52 -13.98 -17.17
C TYR A 619 -33.05 -14.13 -17.37
N LEU A 620 -33.63 -13.49 -18.39
CA LEU A 620 -35.07 -13.57 -18.67
C LEU A 620 -35.51 -14.98 -19.11
N CYS A 621 -34.74 -15.65 -19.96
CA CYS A 621 -35.02 -17.01 -20.41
C CYS A 621 -34.97 -18.02 -19.25
N LEU A 622 -34.04 -17.88 -18.31
CA LEU A 622 -34.01 -18.70 -17.11
C LEU A 622 -35.14 -18.34 -16.15
N LEU A 623 -35.38 -17.04 -15.92
CA LEU A 623 -36.41 -16.57 -14.99
C LEU A 623 -37.82 -17.03 -15.41
N TYR A 624 -38.19 -16.81 -16.67
CA TYR A 624 -39.53 -17.11 -17.18
C TYR A 624 -39.66 -18.52 -17.78
N GLY A 625 -38.58 -19.08 -18.34
CA GLY A 625 -38.62 -20.33 -19.10
C GLY A 625 -38.46 -21.60 -18.28
N LEU A 626 -37.82 -21.57 -17.11
CA LEU A 626 -37.66 -22.76 -16.26
C LEU A 626 -38.95 -23.15 -15.55
N TYR A 627 -39.17 -24.46 -15.42
CA TYR A 627 -40.24 -25.04 -14.61
C TYR A 627 -39.78 -25.21 -13.18
N VAL A 628 -40.58 -24.75 -12.23
CA VAL A 628 -40.32 -24.87 -10.80
C VAL A 628 -41.26 -25.95 -10.24
N PRO A 629 -40.73 -27.14 -9.92
CA PRO A 629 -41.52 -28.18 -9.27
C PRO A 629 -41.84 -27.80 -7.82
N ASP A 630 -42.81 -28.50 -7.26
CA ASP A 630 -43.13 -28.42 -5.82
C ASP A 630 -41.91 -28.89 -5.01
N TRP A 631 -41.71 -28.29 -3.84
CA TRP A 631 -40.49 -28.50 -3.05
C TRP A 631 -40.76 -28.42 -1.56
N GLN A 632 -39.85 -28.99 -0.76
CA GLN A 632 -39.99 -29.12 0.69
C GLN A 632 -38.77 -28.55 1.41
N PHE A 633 -38.97 -28.09 2.65
CA PHE A 633 -37.90 -27.70 3.56
C PHE A 633 -38.30 -27.91 5.02
N GLU A 634 -37.32 -28.14 5.88
CA GLU A 634 -37.52 -28.22 7.33
C GLU A 634 -37.29 -26.87 8.00
N ALA A 635 -38.14 -26.54 8.98
CA ALA A 635 -37.92 -25.43 9.90
C ALA A 635 -38.25 -25.86 11.34
N LEU A 636 -37.55 -25.27 12.31
CA LEU A 636 -37.76 -25.55 13.74
C LEU A 636 -39.09 -24.97 14.23
N SER A 637 -39.89 -25.81 14.88
CA SER A 637 -41.09 -25.40 15.60
C SER A 637 -40.73 -24.58 16.85
N SER A 638 -41.56 -23.60 17.21
CA SER A 638 -41.30 -22.66 18.32
C SER A 638 -41.89 -23.09 19.67
N ALA A 639 -42.20 -24.37 19.84
CA ALA A 639 -42.59 -24.96 21.12
C ALA A 639 -41.72 -26.19 21.35
N GLU A 640 -40.77 -26.06 22.28
CA GLU A 640 -39.73 -27.05 22.61
C GLU A 640 -38.70 -27.30 21.48
N ALA A 641 -37.41 -27.13 21.79
CA ALA A 641 -36.31 -27.11 20.81
C ALA A 641 -35.88 -28.52 20.34
N THR A 642 -36.84 -29.39 20.05
CA THR A 642 -36.66 -30.83 19.84
C THR A 642 -37.42 -31.42 18.64
N SER A 643 -38.20 -30.63 17.89
CA SER A 643 -38.86 -31.10 16.66
C SER A 643 -38.72 -30.13 15.48
N SER A 644 -38.34 -30.64 14.31
CA SER A 644 -38.45 -29.94 13.02
C SER A 644 -39.80 -30.25 12.36
N THR A 645 -40.40 -29.24 11.74
CA THR A 645 -41.63 -29.37 10.94
C THR A 645 -41.25 -29.30 9.46
N LEU A 646 -41.70 -30.28 8.68
CA LEU A 646 -41.52 -30.32 7.22
C LEU A 646 -42.62 -29.48 6.55
N TYR A 647 -42.23 -28.46 5.80
CA TYR A 647 -43.13 -27.60 5.05
C TYR A 647 -43.06 -27.94 3.55
N THR A 648 -44.22 -28.16 2.93
CA THR A 648 -44.36 -28.30 1.47
C THR A 648 -44.78 -26.97 0.85
N VAL A 649 -44.21 -26.66 -0.30
CA VAL A 649 -44.53 -25.48 -1.11
C VAL A 649 -44.93 -25.95 -2.51
N GLU A 650 -46.21 -25.81 -2.80
CA GLU A 650 -46.81 -26.10 -4.11
C GLU A 650 -46.55 -24.92 -5.06
N CYS A 651 -46.02 -25.24 -6.24
CA CYS A 651 -45.60 -24.28 -7.26
C CYS A 651 -46.05 -24.73 -8.65
N SER A 652 -45.57 -25.90 -9.09
CA SER A 652 -45.87 -26.55 -10.36
C SER A 652 -46.04 -25.61 -11.58
N SER A 653 -45.20 -24.57 -11.70
CA SER A 653 -45.41 -23.44 -12.62
C SER A 653 -44.16 -23.05 -13.43
N ARG A 654 -44.35 -22.17 -14.42
CA ARG A 654 -43.28 -21.48 -15.17
C ARG A 654 -43.51 -19.99 -15.10
N GLY A 655 -42.43 -19.21 -14.94
CA GLY A 655 -42.47 -17.75 -14.95
C GLY A 655 -43.22 -17.08 -13.78
N ASP A 656 -43.43 -17.80 -12.69
CA ASP A 656 -43.84 -17.21 -11.43
C ASP A 656 -42.71 -16.30 -10.89
N LEU A 657 -43.08 -15.10 -10.43
CA LEU A 657 -42.17 -14.09 -9.89
C LEU A 657 -42.39 -13.85 -8.39
N GLY A 658 -43.22 -14.66 -7.75
CA GLY A 658 -43.51 -14.63 -6.32
C GLY A 658 -42.36 -15.20 -5.47
N PRO A 659 -42.36 -14.95 -4.15
CA PRO A 659 -41.27 -15.36 -3.24
C PRO A 659 -40.92 -16.85 -3.24
N ALA A 660 -41.92 -17.70 -3.46
CA ALA A 660 -41.86 -19.14 -3.24
C ALA A 660 -41.41 -19.95 -4.48
N CYS A 661 -41.97 -19.57 -5.62
CA CYS A 661 -42.04 -20.38 -6.84
C CYS A 661 -41.27 -19.79 -8.02
N ASN A 662 -40.51 -18.73 -7.80
CA ASN A 662 -39.60 -18.20 -8.81
C ASN A 662 -38.41 -19.14 -9.05
N SER A 663 -37.97 -19.17 -10.31
CA SER A 663 -36.87 -20.03 -10.75
C SER A 663 -35.49 -19.58 -10.25
N ALA A 664 -35.31 -18.32 -9.86
CA ALA A 664 -34.07 -17.84 -9.25
C ALA A 664 -33.79 -18.60 -7.95
N GLY A 665 -34.76 -18.61 -7.03
CA GLY A 665 -34.70 -19.38 -5.79
C GLY A 665 -34.60 -20.89 -6.04
N MET A 666 -35.25 -21.41 -7.09
CA MET A 666 -35.11 -22.82 -7.48
C MET A 666 -33.67 -23.19 -7.88
N ILE A 667 -33.00 -22.35 -8.69
CA ILE A 667 -31.59 -22.54 -9.07
C ILE A 667 -30.70 -22.50 -7.83
N ASP A 668 -30.86 -21.50 -6.98
CA ASP A 668 -30.00 -21.35 -5.79
C ASP A 668 -30.20 -22.52 -4.81
N ARG A 669 -31.43 -23.02 -4.62
CA ARG A 669 -31.73 -24.23 -3.83
C ARG A 669 -31.05 -25.49 -4.36
N HIS A 670 -31.00 -25.68 -5.68
CA HIS A 670 -30.39 -26.88 -6.30
C HIS A 670 -28.87 -26.82 -6.43
N VAL A 671 -28.31 -25.65 -6.74
CA VAL A 671 -26.87 -25.50 -7.02
C VAL A 671 -26.08 -25.21 -5.74
N VAL A 672 -26.63 -24.40 -4.83
CA VAL A 672 -25.94 -24.00 -3.59
C VAL A 672 -26.40 -24.82 -2.40
N GLY A 673 -27.65 -25.31 -2.40
CA GLY A 673 -28.25 -26.07 -1.31
C GLY A 673 -29.00 -25.20 -0.30
N ILE A 674 -30.16 -25.68 0.19
CA ILE A 674 -31.08 -24.93 1.07
C ILE A 674 -30.38 -24.39 2.34
N GLY A 675 -29.49 -25.18 2.96
CA GLY A 675 -28.75 -24.80 4.18
C GLY A 675 -27.82 -23.59 4.01
N HIS A 676 -27.41 -23.29 2.77
CA HIS A 676 -26.49 -22.21 2.43
C HIS A 676 -27.19 -20.92 1.97
N LEU A 677 -28.53 -20.89 1.95
CA LEU A 677 -29.31 -19.72 1.53
C LEU A 677 -29.53 -18.73 2.68
N TYR A 678 -29.93 -17.50 2.34
CA TYR A 678 -30.21 -16.49 3.37
C TYR A 678 -31.49 -16.81 4.16
N MET A 679 -31.30 -17.08 5.46
CA MET A 679 -32.34 -17.57 6.38
C MET A 679 -33.33 -16.50 6.89
N LYS A 680 -33.20 -15.23 6.47
CA LYS A 680 -34.09 -14.11 6.88
C LYS A 680 -34.48 -13.19 5.71
N PRO A 681 -35.10 -13.71 4.64
CA PRO A 681 -35.42 -12.92 3.44
C PRO A 681 -36.46 -11.82 3.73
N VAL A 682 -36.36 -10.71 2.98
CA VAL A 682 -37.13 -9.48 3.23
C VAL A 682 -38.65 -9.66 3.00
N TYR A 683 -39.06 -10.64 2.19
CA TYR A 683 -40.47 -10.92 1.93
C TYR A 683 -41.25 -11.42 3.15
N ARG A 684 -40.57 -11.81 4.25
CA ARG A 684 -41.24 -12.05 5.54
C ARG A 684 -41.98 -10.82 6.06
N ASN A 685 -41.61 -9.63 5.59
CA ASN A 685 -42.29 -8.37 5.88
C ASN A 685 -43.49 -8.09 4.95
N LEU A 686 -43.90 -9.04 4.10
CA LEU A 686 -45.18 -8.96 3.37
C LEU A 686 -46.34 -9.11 4.35
N LYS A 687 -47.43 -8.36 4.11
CA LYS A 687 -48.65 -8.41 4.94
C LYS A 687 -49.28 -9.81 5.06
N VAL A 688 -49.01 -10.70 4.12
CA VAL A 688 -49.50 -12.09 4.10
C VAL A 688 -48.68 -13.01 5.02
N CYS A 689 -47.47 -12.61 5.41
CA CYS A 689 -46.60 -13.31 6.36
C CYS A 689 -46.58 -12.64 7.75
N ASN A 690 -47.63 -11.88 8.11
CA ASN A 690 -47.61 -10.97 9.25
C ASN A 690 -47.58 -11.72 10.59
N MET A 691 -46.38 -11.86 11.17
CA MET A 691 -46.18 -12.48 12.48
C MET A 691 -46.80 -11.65 13.60
N SER A 692 -47.45 -12.31 14.57
CA SER A 692 -47.87 -11.65 15.81
C SER A 692 -46.64 -11.16 16.59
N THR A 693 -46.78 -10.06 17.34
CA THR A 693 -45.66 -9.35 17.97
C THR A 693 -44.88 -10.15 19.02
N SER A 694 -45.51 -11.19 19.57
CA SER A 694 -44.96 -12.16 20.54
C SER A 694 -44.15 -13.30 19.91
N GLY A 695 -44.03 -13.36 18.58
CA GLY A 695 -43.30 -14.43 17.89
C GLY A 695 -44.08 -15.75 17.80
N LEU A 696 -45.33 -15.78 18.26
CA LEU A 696 -46.26 -16.89 18.08
C LEU A 696 -46.82 -16.88 16.64
N PHE A 697 -46.87 -18.08 16.06
CA PHE A 697 -47.16 -18.32 14.65
C PHE A 697 -48.67 -18.36 14.42
N ASP A 698 -49.17 -17.60 13.44
CA ASP A 698 -50.53 -17.78 12.94
C ASP A 698 -50.55 -19.01 12.02
N GLN A 699 -51.38 -20.00 12.34
CA GLN A 699 -51.55 -21.23 11.56
C GLN A 699 -52.07 -20.96 10.13
N ASN A 700 -52.58 -19.75 9.85
CA ASN A 700 -53.05 -19.35 8.52
C ASN A 700 -51.97 -18.75 7.60
N SER A 701 -50.71 -18.63 8.03
CA SER A 701 -49.62 -18.09 7.18
C SER A 701 -49.18 -19.11 6.11
N PRO A 702 -48.95 -18.70 4.84
CA PRO A 702 -48.45 -19.61 3.81
C PRO A 702 -47.12 -20.27 4.17
N SER A 703 -46.97 -21.57 3.88
CA SER A 703 -45.79 -22.38 4.21
C SER A 703 -44.46 -21.73 3.77
N TRP A 704 -44.45 -21.11 2.59
CA TRP A 704 -43.28 -20.44 2.03
C TRP A 704 -42.84 -19.17 2.78
N CYS A 705 -43.63 -18.60 3.69
CA CYS A 705 -43.18 -17.47 4.51
C CYS A 705 -41.93 -17.82 5.35
N HIS A 706 -41.74 -19.10 5.69
CA HIS A 706 -40.59 -19.58 6.46
C HIS A 706 -39.38 -19.96 5.59
N ALA A 707 -39.55 -20.04 4.27
CA ALA A 707 -38.50 -20.42 3.34
C ALA A 707 -37.24 -19.52 3.48
N PRO A 708 -36.03 -20.06 3.24
CA PRO A 708 -34.86 -19.26 2.95
C PRO A 708 -34.83 -18.86 1.47
N PHE A 709 -34.22 -17.72 1.17
CA PHE A 709 -34.08 -17.22 -0.20
C PHE A 709 -32.92 -16.24 -0.26
N ASP A 710 -31.99 -16.45 -1.19
CA ASP A 710 -30.82 -15.58 -1.33
C ASP A 710 -31.02 -14.51 -2.42
N PRO A 711 -31.25 -13.23 -2.05
CA PRO A 711 -31.37 -12.16 -3.05
C PRO A 711 -30.06 -11.88 -3.79
N GLU A 712 -28.91 -12.36 -3.29
CA GLU A 712 -27.57 -12.20 -3.86
C GLU A 712 -27.11 -13.44 -4.66
N GLY A 713 -28.00 -14.40 -4.91
CA GLY A 713 -27.71 -15.69 -5.55
C GLY A 713 -27.29 -15.62 -7.02
N ILE A 714 -27.22 -16.80 -7.65
CA ILE A 714 -26.57 -17.04 -8.95
C ILE A 714 -27.22 -16.21 -10.06
N LEU A 715 -28.55 -16.29 -10.20
CA LEU A 715 -29.26 -15.64 -11.30
C LEU A 715 -29.19 -14.10 -11.18
N SER A 716 -29.34 -13.59 -9.96
CA SER A 716 -29.23 -12.16 -9.65
C SER A 716 -27.82 -11.60 -9.87
N SER A 717 -26.78 -12.45 -9.79
CA SER A 717 -25.40 -12.05 -10.06
C SER A 717 -25.15 -11.74 -11.55
N LEU A 718 -25.99 -12.25 -12.47
CA LEU A 718 -25.91 -11.90 -13.90
C LEU A 718 -26.31 -10.44 -14.14
N THR A 719 -27.46 -10.00 -13.63
CA THR A 719 -27.93 -8.61 -13.76
C THR A 719 -27.07 -7.63 -12.95
N ALA A 720 -26.46 -8.08 -11.86
CA ALA A 720 -25.40 -7.33 -11.18
C ALA A 720 -24.15 -7.10 -12.06
N ALA A 721 -23.72 -8.11 -12.83
CA ALA A 721 -22.63 -7.94 -13.79
C ALA A 721 -23.01 -6.97 -14.92
N VAL A 722 -24.25 -7.05 -15.42
CA VAL A 722 -24.78 -6.06 -16.39
C VAL A 722 -24.77 -4.64 -15.80
N THR A 723 -25.07 -4.47 -14.51
CA THR A 723 -24.96 -3.18 -13.80
C THR A 723 -23.54 -2.61 -13.86
N CYS A 724 -22.50 -3.44 -13.66
CA CYS A 724 -21.11 -3.02 -13.83
C CYS A 724 -20.75 -2.71 -15.30
N VAL A 725 -21.29 -3.47 -16.27
CA VAL A 725 -21.08 -3.21 -17.71
C VAL A 725 -21.76 -1.91 -18.15
N ILE A 726 -22.93 -1.56 -17.60
CA ILE A 726 -23.55 -0.25 -17.79
C ILE A 726 -22.65 0.85 -17.20
N GLY A 727 -22.11 0.65 -15.99
CA GLY A 727 -21.15 1.57 -15.38
C GLY A 727 -19.91 1.83 -16.23
N LEU A 728 -19.37 0.82 -16.94
CA LEU A 728 -18.26 1.01 -17.88
C LEU A 728 -18.58 2.08 -18.94
N GLN A 729 -19.82 2.12 -19.46
CA GLN A 729 -20.20 3.06 -20.53
C GLN A 729 -20.17 4.52 -20.06
N TYR A 730 -20.59 4.78 -18.82
CA TYR A 730 -20.43 6.09 -18.18
C TYR A 730 -18.94 6.42 -17.97
N GLY A 731 -18.13 5.41 -17.64
CA GLY A 731 -16.67 5.52 -17.62
C GLY A 731 -16.05 5.79 -18.99
N HIS A 732 -16.59 5.26 -20.08
CA HIS A 732 -16.11 5.52 -21.45
C HIS A 732 -16.43 6.93 -21.92
N ILE A 733 -17.63 7.44 -21.60
CA ILE A 733 -17.98 8.86 -21.79
C ILE A 733 -16.96 9.74 -21.05
N LEU A 734 -16.58 9.36 -19.83
CA LEU A 734 -15.58 10.08 -19.05
C LEU A 734 -14.17 10.02 -19.65
N THR A 735 -13.75 8.88 -20.20
CA THR A 735 -12.40 8.72 -20.76
C THR A 735 -12.24 9.32 -22.14
N ASN A 736 -13.32 9.45 -22.91
CA ASN A 736 -13.30 9.75 -24.34
C ASN A 736 -13.84 11.15 -24.67
N VAL A 737 -14.76 11.70 -23.86
CA VAL A 737 -15.25 13.08 -24.02
C VAL A 737 -14.44 13.99 -23.12
N GLU A 738 -13.80 15.03 -23.68
CA GLU A 738 -13.00 15.98 -22.91
C GLU A 738 -13.83 17.14 -22.33
N ASP A 739 -14.83 17.61 -23.06
CA ASP A 739 -15.72 18.70 -22.66
C ASP A 739 -16.57 18.34 -21.40
N PRO A 740 -16.52 19.15 -20.33
CA PRO A 740 -17.36 18.94 -19.15
C PRO A 740 -18.87 18.91 -19.44
N TRP A 741 -19.37 19.68 -20.40
CA TRP A 741 -20.80 19.70 -20.74
C TRP A 741 -21.18 18.51 -21.61
N GLY A 742 -20.36 18.10 -22.57
CA GLY A 742 -20.53 16.90 -23.38
C GLY A 742 -20.58 15.63 -22.54
N ARG A 743 -19.75 15.53 -21.48
CA ARG A 743 -19.86 14.45 -20.48
C ARG A 743 -21.23 14.44 -19.80
N LEU A 744 -21.69 15.61 -19.35
CA LEU A 744 -22.98 15.75 -18.68
C LEU A 744 -24.13 15.36 -19.61
N HIS A 745 -24.14 15.84 -20.86
CA HIS A 745 -25.14 15.49 -21.86
C HIS A 745 -25.12 14.00 -22.20
N GLY A 746 -23.94 13.40 -22.40
CA GLY A 746 -23.80 11.97 -22.68
C GLY A 746 -24.33 11.08 -21.54
N TRP A 747 -23.95 11.41 -20.29
CA TRP A 747 -24.47 10.71 -19.11
C TRP A 747 -25.97 10.94 -18.92
N LEU A 748 -26.48 12.16 -19.14
CA LEU A 748 -27.90 12.48 -18.99
C LEU A 748 -28.74 11.74 -20.03
N LEU A 749 -28.34 11.76 -21.30
CA LEU A 749 -28.99 11.03 -22.39
C LEU A 749 -29.04 9.53 -22.10
N LEU A 750 -27.92 8.94 -21.70
CA LEU A 750 -27.85 7.52 -21.36
C LEU A 750 -28.74 7.18 -20.14
N SER A 751 -28.82 8.06 -19.15
CA SER A 751 -29.68 7.89 -17.97
C SER A 751 -31.16 7.99 -18.34
N VAL A 752 -31.55 8.93 -19.20
CA VAL A 752 -32.94 9.09 -19.68
C VAL A 752 -33.37 7.89 -20.52
N LEU A 753 -32.54 7.41 -21.44
CA LEU A 753 -32.83 6.22 -22.25
C LEU A 753 -33.01 4.96 -21.38
N GLN A 754 -32.16 4.77 -20.37
CA GLN A 754 -32.32 3.68 -19.40
C GLN A 754 -33.57 3.82 -18.54
N LEU A 755 -33.95 5.04 -18.14
CA LEU A 755 -35.18 5.28 -17.39
C LEU A 755 -36.41 4.90 -18.22
N ILE A 756 -36.48 5.39 -19.46
CA ILE A 756 -37.59 5.10 -20.38
C ILE A 756 -37.72 3.59 -20.59
N LEU A 757 -36.61 2.89 -20.88
CA LEU A 757 -36.63 1.44 -21.07
C LEU A 757 -37.02 0.70 -19.78
N GLY A 758 -36.47 1.08 -18.63
CA GLY A 758 -36.77 0.45 -17.34
C GLY A 758 -38.23 0.62 -16.92
N VAL A 759 -38.79 1.82 -17.11
CA VAL A 759 -40.21 2.12 -16.86
C VAL A 759 -41.12 1.42 -17.88
N PHE A 760 -40.73 1.39 -19.16
CA PHE A 760 -41.46 0.63 -20.18
C PHE A 760 -41.54 -0.86 -19.83
N LEU A 761 -40.42 -1.49 -19.43
CA LEU A 761 -40.43 -2.90 -19.00
C LEU A 761 -41.24 -3.12 -17.72
N ALA A 762 -41.27 -2.16 -16.79
CA ALA A 762 -42.12 -2.20 -15.61
C ALA A 762 -43.62 -2.18 -15.96
N ILE A 763 -44.02 -1.35 -16.94
CA ILE A 763 -45.39 -1.29 -17.47
C ILE A 763 -45.73 -2.55 -18.28
N ALA A 764 -44.76 -3.09 -19.03
CA ALA A 764 -44.89 -4.32 -19.83
C ALA A 764 -44.87 -5.62 -19.01
N GLY A 765 -44.98 -5.55 -17.68
CA GLY A 765 -45.15 -6.72 -16.80
C GLY A 765 -43.87 -7.32 -16.21
N ILE A 766 -42.70 -6.68 -16.38
CA ILE A 766 -41.48 -7.07 -15.65
C ILE A 766 -41.39 -6.26 -14.36
N PRO A 767 -41.81 -6.79 -13.19
CA PRO A 767 -41.93 -6.01 -11.97
C PRO A 767 -40.58 -5.45 -11.51
N VAL A 768 -40.58 -4.24 -10.98
CA VAL A 768 -39.43 -3.63 -10.32
C VAL A 768 -39.22 -4.37 -8.99
N ASN A 769 -38.24 -5.28 -8.94
CA ASN A 769 -38.04 -6.20 -7.84
C ASN A 769 -36.55 -6.34 -7.50
N LYS A 770 -36.17 -5.91 -6.30
CA LYS A 770 -34.79 -5.94 -5.79
C LYS A 770 -34.32 -7.35 -5.43
N SER A 771 -35.22 -8.20 -4.96
CA SER A 771 -34.89 -9.57 -4.50
C SER A 771 -34.55 -10.52 -5.65
N LEU A 772 -35.23 -10.37 -6.79
CA LEU A 772 -34.86 -11.04 -8.05
C LEU A 772 -33.73 -10.31 -8.80
N TYR A 773 -33.51 -9.03 -8.48
CA TYR A 773 -32.68 -8.10 -9.26
C TYR A 773 -33.15 -8.05 -10.73
N SER A 774 -34.43 -7.69 -10.92
CA SER A 774 -35.08 -7.70 -12.23
C SER A 774 -34.47 -6.68 -13.21
N VAL A 775 -34.65 -6.91 -14.51
CA VAL A 775 -34.11 -6.03 -15.56
C VAL A 775 -34.67 -4.61 -15.47
N SER A 776 -35.96 -4.45 -15.15
CA SER A 776 -36.58 -3.13 -14.94
C SER A 776 -36.03 -2.43 -13.69
N TYR A 777 -35.83 -3.15 -12.58
CA TYR A 777 -35.16 -2.63 -11.38
C TYR A 777 -33.72 -2.20 -11.64
N MET A 778 -32.94 -3.03 -12.34
CA MET A 778 -31.57 -2.72 -12.74
C MET A 778 -31.51 -1.42 -13.55
N LEU A 779 -32.32 -1.28 -14.60
CA LEU A 779 -32.29 -0.11 -15.49
C LEU A 779 -32.73 1.18 -14.79
N ILE A 780 -33.76 1.13 -13.93
CA ILE A 780 -34.22 2.29 -13.16
C ILE A 780 -33.14 2.72 -12.15
N THR A 781 -32.48 1.76 -11.49
CA THR A 781 -31.44 2.08 -10.49
C THR A 781 -30.11 2.50 -11.11
N THR A 782 -29.69 1.96 -12.27
CA THR A 782 -28.53 2.51 -13.02
C THR A 782 -28.80 3.89 -13.57
N SER A 783 -30.02 4.15 -14.06
CA SER A 783 -30.44 5.48 -14.47
C SER A 783 -30.34 6.49 -13.32
N SER A 784 -30.88 6.14 -12.15
CA SER A 784 -30.76 6.96 -10.93
C SER A 784 -29.30 7.20 -10.51
N ALA A 785 -28.44 6.18 -10.63
CA ALA A 785 -26.99 6.31 -10.40
C ALA A 785 -26.34 7.32 -11.38
N GLY A 786 -26.75 7.28 -12.65
CA GLY A 786 -26.32 8.22 -13.68
C GLY A 786 -26.73 9.67 -13.38
N PHE A 787 -27.99 9.91 -13.01
CA PHE A 787 -28.45 11.23 -12.57
C PHE A 787 -27.71 11.74 -11.33
N LEU A 788 -27.45 10.87 -10.35
CA LEU A 788 -26.67 11.21 -9.15
C LEU A 788 -25.20 11.54 -9.50
N LEU A 789 -24.59 10.82 -10.44
CA LEU A 789 -23.24 11.12 -10.93
C LEU A 789 -23.20 12.49 -11.62
N CYS A 790 -24.20 12.82 -12.46
CA CYS A 790 -24.35 14.14 -13.06
C CYS A 790 -24.45 15.25 -11.99
N ALA A 791 -25.30 15.06 -10.98
CA ALA A 791 -25.48 16.03 -9.90
C ALA A 791 -24.21 16.23 -9.07
N LEU A 792 -23.50 15.16 -8.71
CA LEU A 792 -22.24 15.24 -7.97
C LEU A 792 -21.09 15.81 -8.81
N TYR A 793 -21.04 15.55 -10.12
CA TYR A 793 -20.06 16.17 -11.02
C TYR A 793 -20.29 17.68 -11.15
N LEU A 794 -21.55 18.10 -11.32
CA LEU A 794 -21.95 19.51 -11.30
C LEU A 794 -21.54 20.19 -9.99
N LEU A 795 -21.89 19.61 -8.84
CA LEU A 795 -21.65 20.23 -7.53
C LEU A 795 -20.16 20.23 -7.14
N VAL A 796 -19.45 19.11 -7.32
CA VAL A 796 -18.08 18.94 -6.80
C VAL A 796 -17.01 19.42 -7.78
N ASP A 797 -17.13 19.10 -9.06
CA ASP A 797 -16.07 19.35 -10.05
C ASP A 797 -16.33 20.56 -10.96
N ILE A 798 -17.59 20.95 -11.20
CA ILE A 798 -17.92 22.20 -11.93
C ILE A 798 -18.11 23.38 -10.96
N GLN A 799 -18.98 23.27 -9.96
CA GLN A 799 -19.25 24.35 -8.97
C GLN A 799 -18.22 24.42 -7.83
N GLY A 800 -17.34 23.42 -7.69
CA GLY A 800 -16.18 23.49 -6.81
C GLY A 800 -16.42 23.21 -5.31
N PHE A 801 -17.53 22.60 -4.90
CA PHE A 801 -17.87 22.28 -3.49
C PHE A 801 -17.01 21.15 -2.85
N LYS A 802 -15.69 21.14 -3.12
CA LYS A 802 -14.73 20.10 -2.69
C LYS A 802 -14.46 20.07 -1.19
N ARG A 803 -14.64 21.18 -0.47
CA ARG A 803 -14.50 21.23 1.00
C ARG A 803 -15.69 20.61 1.72
N SER A 804 -16.91 20.99 1.35
CA SER A 804 -18.14 20.48 1.99
C SER A 804 -18.33 18.97 1.77
N THR A 805 -17.82 18.44 0.66
CA THR A 805 -17.87 17.00 0.33
C THR A 805 -16.63 16.21 0.76
N ALA A 806 -15.68 16.84 1.49
CA ALA A 806 -14.40 16.22 1.83
C ALA A 806 -14.53 14.93 2.67
N VAL A 807 -15.52 14.85 3.57
CA VAL A 807 -15.81 13.65 4.38
C VAL A 807 -16.23 12.48 3.47
N LEU A 808 -17.18 12.70 2.55
CA LEU A 808 -17.58 11.68 1.58
C LEU A 808 -16.41 11.31 0.65
N GLY A 809 -15.64 12.29 0.17
CA GLY A 809 -14.44 12.03 -0.63
C GLY A 809 -13.36 11.23 0.11
N TRP A 810 -13.26 11.36 1.44
CA TRP A 810 -12.41 10.51 2.29
C TRP A 810 -13.00 9.11 2.44
N MET A 811 -14.29 9.00 2.77
CA MET A 811 -14.99 7.71 2.90
C MET A 811 -14.89 6.87 1.62
N GLY A 812 -15.01 7.50 0.44
CA GLY A 812 -14.87 6.80 -0.84
C GLY A 812 -13.47 6.22 -1.07
N LYS A 813 -12.43 6.96 -0.70
CA LYS A 813 -11.02 6.52 -0.78
C LYS A 813 -10.71 5.35 0.18
N HIS A 814 -11.37 5.31 1.34
CA HIS A 814 -11.19 4.27 2.35
C HIS A 814 -12.35 3.24 2.41
N SER A 815 -13.16 3.18 1.34
CA SER A 815 -14.44 2.45 1.27
C SER A 815 -14.38 1.00 1.76
N LEU A 816 -13.34 0.22 1.40
CA LEU A 816 -13.20 -1.17 1.83
C LEU A 816 -12.92 -1.30 3.34
N CYS A 817 -12.06 -0.45 3.90
CA CYS A 817 -11.76 -0.49 5.33
C CYS A 817 -13.01 -0.15 6.15
N ILE A 818 -13.75 0.88 5.75
CA ILE A 818 -15.00 1.29 6.41
C ILE A 818 -16.04 0.15 6.31
N PHE A 819 -16.18 -0.49 5.14
CA PHE A 819 -17.04 -1.67 4.99
C PHE A 819 -16.68 -2.77 6.00
N VAL A 820 -15.39 -3.09 6.18
CA VAL A 820 -14.94 -4.10 7.16
C VAL A 820 -15.26 -3.68 8.59
N PHE A 821 -15.01 -2.42 8.98
CA PHE A 821 -15.34 -1.91 10.33
C PHE A 821 -16.85 -1.95 10.64
N VAL A 822 -17.69 -1.70 9.64
CA VAL A 822 -19.15 -1.70 9.74
C VAL A 822 -19.68 -3.14 9.79
N SER A 823 -19.32 -3.97 8.82
CA SER A 823 -19.76 -5.38 8.72
C SER A 823 -19.28 -6.26 9.88
N SER A 824 -18.13 -5.95 10.49
CA SER A 824 -17.63 -6.67 11.68
C SER A 824 -18.28 -6.19 13.00
N ASN A 825 -19.34 -5.37 12.95
CA ASN A 825 -20.02 -4.76 14.10
C ASN A 825 -19.13 -3.90 15.04
N LEU A 826 -17.87 -3.67 14.66
CA LEU A 826 -16.90 -2.91 15.47
C LEU A 826 -17.27 -1.42 15.53
N ALA A 827 -17.80 -0.87 14.42
CA ALA A 827 -18.41 0.45 14.41
C ALA A 827 -19.67 0.53 15.30
N ILE A 828 -20.49 -0.53 15.35
CA ILE A 828 -21.68 -0.58 16.22
C ILE A 828 -21.27 -0.60 17.68
N THR A 829 -20.25 -1.38 18.04
CA THR A 829 -19.72 -1.45 19.42
C THR A 829 -19.28 -0.07 19.91
N VAL A 830 -18.72 0.76 19.03
CA VAL A 830 -18.40 2.17 19.31
C VAL A 830 -19.66 3.04 19.44
N ILE A 831 -20.63 2.91 18.54
CA ILE A 831 -21.88 3.70 18.55
C ILE A 831 -22.77 3.36 19.76
N GLN A 832 -22.90 2.08 20.11
CA GLN A 832 -23.62 1.58 21.29
C GLN A 832 -22.98 2.06 22.61
N GLY A 833 -21.69 2.41 22.59
CA GLY A 833 -21.00 3.09 23.68
C GLY A 833 -21.53 4.50 23.97
N PHE A 834 -22.26 5.12 23.03
CA PHE A 834 -22.94 6.40 23.23
C PHE A 834 -24.40 6.18 23.62
N TYR A 835 -24.70 6.45 24.89
CA TYR A 835 -26.03 6.27 25.48
C TYR A 835 -26.46 7.48 26.29
N TRP A 836 -27.77 7.69 26.38
CA TRP A 836 -28.37 8.81 27.09
C TRP A 836 -28.87 8.33 28.46
N ARG A 837 -28.28 8.83 29.56
CA ARG A 837 -28.61 8.48 30.96
C ARG A 837 -28.35 7.02 31.40
N SER A 838 -28.70 6.01 30.60
CA SER A 838 -28.57 4.58 30.93
C SER A 838 -27.98 3.78 29.75
N PRO A 839 -27.13 2.75 29.97
CA PRO A 839 -26.64 1.88 28.89
C PRO A 839 -27.75 1.17 28.07
N SER A 840 -28.96 1.04 28.62
CA SER A 840 -30.14 0.52 27.92
C SER A 840 -30.81 1.53 26.99
N ASP A 841 -30.52 2.82 27.15
CA ASP A 841 -31.08 3.95 26.41
C ASP A 841 -30.00 4.49 25.46
N ASN A 842 -29.51 3.59 24.59
CA ASN A 842 -28.46 3.87 23.61
C ASN A 842 -29.04 4.00 22.20
N LEU A 843 -28.31 4.66 21.31
CA LEU A 843 -28.73 4.93 19.92
C LEU A 843 -29.06 3.68 19.09
N VAL A 844 -28.71 2.48 19.57
CA VAL A 844 -28.97 1.18 18.93
C VAL A 844 -30.14 0.44 19.62
N THR A 845 -30.32 0.57 20.93
CA THR A 845 -31.42 -0.08 21.71
C THR A 845 -32.69 0.75 21.84
N ALA A 846 -32.77 1.95 21.25
CA ALA A 846 -34.00 2.74 21.13
C ALA A 846 -35.18 2.02 20.42
N ARG A 847 -34.98 0.76 20.00
CA ARG A 847 -35.97 -0.14 19.42
C ARG A 847 -36.76 -0.96 20.45
N ASP A 848 -36.15 -1.34 21.58
CA ASP A 848 -36.73 -2.36 22.47
C ASP A 848 -37.84 -1.81 23.37
N MET A 849 -37.82 -0.52 23.71
CA MET A 849 -38.90 0.16 24.46
C MET A 849 -40.28 0.15 23.77
N SER A 850 -40.35 -0.17 22.47
CA SER A 850 -41.63 -0.23 21.73
C SER A 850 -42.31 -1.60 21.74
N LYS A 851 -41.71 -2.62 22.37
CA LYS A 851 -42.28 -3.98 22.47
C LYS A 851 -42.63 -4.44 23.89
N GLU A 852 -42.05 -3.86 24.95
CA GLU A 852 -42.24 -4.34 26.33
C GLU A 852 -43.40 -3.70 27.11
N VAL A 853 -44.24 -2.85 26.48
CA VAL A 853 -45.28 -2.07 27.19
C VAL A 853 -46.63 -2.80 27.31
N THR A 854 -46.77 -4.01 26.76
CA THR A 854 -48.00 -4.82 26.86
C THR A 854 -47.71 -6.30 27.11
N GLU A 855 -47.30 -6.64 28.34
CA GLU A 855 -47.60 -7.92 29.01
C GLU A 855 -47.12 -7.87 30.48
N GLU A 856 -47.90 -7.27 31.38
CA GLU A 856 -47.71 -7.49 32.82
C GLU A 856 -48.36 -8.84 33.21
N GLY A 857 -47.53 -9.82 33.59
CA GLY A 857 -47.97 -11.19 33.84
C GLY A 857 -47.03 -12.01 34.73
N GLN A 858 -46.85 -11.55 35.97
CA GLN A 858 -46.33 -12.29 37.16
C GLN A 858 -45.57 -13.63 36.92
N SER A 859 -44.25 -13.66 37.12
CA SER A 859 -43.61 -14.45 38.22
C SER A 859 -42.06 -14.43 38.20
N HIS A 860 -41.48 -14.59 39.39
CA HIS A 860 -40.05 -14.82 39.69
C HIS A 860 -38.99 -13.79 39.24
N HIS A 861 -38.98 -12.66 39.95
CA HIS A 861 -37.75 -11.92 40.20
C HIS A 861 -36.71 -12.80 40.94
N ARG A 862 -35.59 -13.12 40.30
CA ARG A 862 -34.38 -13.65 40.97
C ARG A 862 -33.31 -12.54 41.05
N LYS A 863 -32.76 -12.32 42.25
CA LYS A 863 -31.73 -11.30 42.53
C LYS A 863 -30.33 -11.88 42.32
N ASP A 864 -29.95 -12.10 41.07
CA ASP A 864 -28.81 -12.98 40.75
C ASP A 864 -27.48 -12.23 40.52
N TYR A 865 -27.15 -11.26 41.37
CA TYR A 865 -25.74 -10.88 41.53
C TYR A 865 -25.39 -10.37 42.94
N VAL A 866 -24.51 -11.11 43.62
CA VAL A 866 -23.86 -10.72 44.88
C VAL A 866 -22.42 -10.33 44.56
N ASP A 867 -22.00 -9.12 44.93
CA ASP A 867 -20.59 -8.71 44.78
C ASP A 867 -19.70 -9.63 45.63
N PRO A 868 -18.59 -10.17 45.09
CA PRO A 868 -17.65 -10.99 45.87
C PRO A 868 -17.10 -10.18 47.03
N PRO A 869 -16.81 -10.82 48.18
CA PRO A 869 -16.31 -10.13 49.36
C PRO A 869 -15.03 -9.35 49.02
N PRO A 870 -14.85 -8.15 49.60
CA PRO A 870 -13.65 -7.36 49.38
C PRO A 870 -12.41 -8.14 49.82
N ALA A 871 -11.35 -8.09 49.02
CA ALA A 871 -10.11 -8.77 49.33
C ALA A 871 -9.58 -8.33 50.72
N PRO A 872 -9.09 -9.27 51.56
CA PRO A 872 -8.42 -8.93 52.80
C PRO A 872 -7.24 -7.99 52.55
N LEU A 873 -7.11 -6.95 53.38
CA LEU A 873 -6.12 -5.89 53.19
C LEU A 873 -4.69 -6.44 53.33
N LEU A 874 -4.50 -7.34 54.30
CA LEU A 874 -3.31 -8.19 54.45
C LEU A 874 -3.74 -9.65 54.38
N ASP A 875 -3.13 -10.42 53.48
CA ASP A 875 -3.34 -11.87 53.34
C ASP A 875 -1.99 -12.59 53.31
N MET A 876 -1.53 -13.02 54.47
CA MET A 876 -0.28 -13.76 54.61
C MET A 876 -0.41 -15.23 54.22
N ALA A 877 -1.64 -15.75 54.03
CA ALA A 877 -1.85 -17.12 53.59
C ALA A 877 -1.59 -17.29 52.09
N ASP A 878 -1.84 -16.23 51.31
CA ASP A 878 -1.63 -16.18 49.86
C ASP A 878 -0.17 -16.50 49.46
N LEU A 879 0.81 -16.13 50.30
CA LEU A 879 2.24 -16.47 50.13
C LEU A 879 2.54 -17.97 50.16
N LYS A 880 1.61 -18.82 50.65
CA LYS A 880 1.77 -20.28 50.66
C LYS A 880 1.17 -20.94 49.41
N LEU A 881 0.48 -20.19 48.55
CA LEU A 881 -0.24 -20.73 47.40
C LEU A 881 0.59 -20.66 46.13
N TRP A 882 0.67 -21.77 45.39
CA TRP A 882 1.37 -21.79 44.09
C TRP A 882 0.73 -20.87 43.04
N SER A 883 -0.57 -20.59 43.15
CA SER A 883 -1.27 -19.61 42.31
C SER A 883 -0.74 -18.18 42.47
N PHE A 884 -0.24 -17.80 43.65
CA PHE A 884 0.43 -16.51 43.88
C PHE A 884 1.71 -16.40 43.05
N TYR A 885 2.62 -17.38 43.17
CA TYR A 885 3.88 -17.40 42.42
C TYR A 885 3.67 -17.51 40.91
N ARG A 886 2.70 -18.33 40.46
CA ARG A 886 2.29 -18.39 39.04
C ARG A 886 1.84 -17.04 38.50
N ALA A 887 1.09 -16.27 39.29
CA ALA A 887 0.66 -14.93 38.90
C ALA A 887 1.84 -13.95 38.83
N LEU A 888 2.80 -14.01 39.76
CA LEU A 888 4.03 -13.19 39.70
C LEU A 888 4.87 -13.48 38.45
N ILE A 889 5.02 -14.75 38.08
CA ILE A 889 5.72 -15.14 36.85
C ILE A 889 4.96 -14.62 35.61
N ALA A 890 3.62 -14.71 35.60
CA ALA A 890 2.82 -14.19 34.49
C ALA A 890 2.94 -12.66 34.35
N GLU A 891 2.88 -11.89 35.44
CA GLU A 891 3.09 -10.43 35.43
C GLU A 891 4.51 -10.06 34.96
N PHE A 892 5.55 -10.75 35.46
CA PHE A 892 6.93 -10.54 35.03
C PHE A 892 7.12 -10.80 33.53
N ILE A 893 6.68 -11.96 33.03
CA ILE A 893 6.84 -12.34 31.62
C ILE A 893 6.00 -11.43 30.72
N ALA A 894 4.78 -11.07 31.11
CA ALA A 894 3.95 -10.16 30.34
C ALA A 894 4.59 -8.76 30.24
N THR A 895 5.04 -8.17 31.35
CA THR A 895 5.70 -6.85 31.30
C THR A 895 7.05 -6.91 30.56
N LEU A 896 7.79 -8.02 30.63
CA LEU A 896 8.99 -8.24 29.82
C LEU A 896 8.69 -8.22 28.32
N LEU A 897 7.73 -9.04 27.86
CA LEU A 897 7.35 -9.10 26.44
C LEU A 897 6.75 -7.78 25.94
N PHE A 898 5.95 -7.12 26.79
CA PHE A 898 5.39 -5.79 26.52
C PHE A 898 6.49 -4.77 26.26
N LEU A 899 7.46 -4.62 27.17
CA LEU A 899 8.53 -3.64 27.02
C LEU A 899 9.51 -4.01 25.91
N TYR A 900 9.80 -5.30 25.72
CA TYR A 900 10.65 -5.76 24.63
C TYR A 900 10.10 -5.33 23.27
N VAL A 901 8.86 -5.70 22.94
CA VAL A 901 8.26 -5.39 21.63
C VAL A 901 8.04 -3.89 21.45
N THR A 902 7.51 -3.21 22.48
CA THR A 902 7.14 -1.80 22.34
C THR A 902 8.33 -0.85 22.31
N ILE A 903 9.39 -1.08 23.10
CA ILE A 903 10.60 -0.25 23.03
C ILE A 903 11.42 -0.56 21.78
N ALA A 904 11.48 -1.83 21.33
CA ALA A 904 12.05 -2.17 20.02
C ALA A 904 11.31 -1.43 18.88
N THR A 905 9.98 -1.30 18.97
CA THR A 905 9.18 -0.52 18.00
C THR A 905 9.49 0.98 18.06
N VAL A 906 9.63 1.57 19.24
CA VAL A 906 9.99 2.99 19.42
C VAL A 906 11.38 3.28 18.83
N ILE A 907 12.40 2.49 19.20
CA ILE A 907 13.76 2.63 18.68
C ILE A 907 13.81 2.34 17.17
N GLY A 908 13.04 1.36 16.70
CA GLY A 908 12.88 1.02 15.29
C GLY A 908 12.29 2.17 14.46
N HIS A 909 11.31 2.89 15.01
CA HIS A 909 10.75 4.09 14.35
C HIS A 909 11.74 5.26 14.37
N GLN A 910 12.38 5.54 15.52
CA GLN A 910 13.33 6.65 15.66
C GLN A 910 14.59 6.49 14.80
N LYS A 911 14.92 5.27 14.38
CA LYS A 911 15.99 4.95 13.40
C LYS A 911 15.68 5.42 11.96
N GLN A 912 14.43 5.76 11.63
CA GLN A 912 13.99 5.99 10.25
C GLN A 912 14.20 7.44 9.81
N THR A 913 14.80 7.63 8.63
CA THR A 913 15.16 8.95 8.07
C THR A 913 14.13 9.52 7.09
N ASP A 914 13.19 8.72 6.61
CA ASP A 914 12.10 9.13 5.71
C ASP A 914 10.74 8.96 6.41
N ALA A 915 9.94 10.03 6.41
CA ALA A 915 8.60 10.07 7.00
C ALA A 915 7.61 9.10 6.30
N CYS A 916 7.89 8.70 5.05
CA CYS A 916 7.08 7.75 4.30
C CYS A 916 7.50 6.27 4.48
N ALA A 917 8.68 6.01 5.07
CA ALA A 917 9.22 4.66 5.23
C ALA A 917 8.88 4.00 6.58
N GLY A 918 8.10 4.68 7.43
CA GLY A 918 7.95 4.35 8.85
C GLY A 918 6.56 4.01 9.35
N VAL A 919 6.52 3.38 10.53
CA VAL A 919 5.25 3.06 11.22
C VAL A 919 4.57 4.29 11.85
N GLY A 920 5.35 5.36 12.10
CA GLY A 920 4.86 6.63 12.64
C GLY A 920 4.37 6.56 14.09
N ILE A 921 3.92 7.70 14.62
CA ILE A 921 3.27 7.79 15.94
C ILE A 921 2.05 6.84 16.02
N LEU A 922 1.30 6.73 14.92
CA LEU A 922 0.14 5.83 14.82
C LEU A 922 0.53 4.35 15.00
N GLY A 923 1.63 3.91 14.39
CA GLY A 923 2.14 2.54 14.53
C GLY A 923 2.74 2.25 15.90
N ILE A 924 3.40 3.24 16.53
CA ILE A 924 3.80 3.12 17.95
C ILE A 924 2.58 2.94 18.83
N ALA A 925 1.55 3.77 18.67
CA ALA A 925 0.30 3.64 19.44
C ALA A 925 -0.35 2.26 19.24
N TRP A 926 -0.39 1.74 18.00
CA TRP A 926 -0.89 0.40 17.70
C TRP A 926 -0.07 -0.71 18.36
N ALA A 927 1.26 -0.60 18.39
CA ALA A 927 2.11 -1.57 19.08
C ALA A 927 1.85 -1.58 20.60
N PHE A 928 1.75 -0.41 21.24
CA PHE A 928 1.44 -0.31 22.67
C PHE A 928 0.04 -0.85 23.02
N GLY A 929 -1.00 -0.46 22.27
CA GLY A 929 -2.37 -0.94 22.51
C GLY A 929 -2.56 -2.41 22.18
N GLY A 930 -2.00 -2.87 21.05
CA GLY A 930 -2.08 -4.25 20.60
C GLY A 930 -1.33 -5.23 21.51
N MET A 931 -0.14 -4.86 22.01
CA MET A 931 0.58 -5.71 22.96
C MET A 931 -0.15 -5.83 24.29
N ILE A 932 -0.77 -4.76 24.80
CA ILE A 932 -1.61 -4.85 26.02
C ILE A 932 -2.84 -5.72 25.75
N PHE A 933 -3.54 -5.56 24.62
CA PHE A 933 -4.65 -6.45 24.25
C PHE A 933 -4.26 -7.94 24.30
N ILE A 934 -3.18 -8.31 23.60
CA ILE A 934 -2.69 -9.69 23.52
C ILE A 934 -2.30 -10.21 24.91
N LEU A 935 -1.50 -9.46 25.65
CA LEU A 935 -0.93 -9.94 26.91
C LEU A 935 -1.97 -10.00 28.03
N VAL A 936 -2.93 -9.07 28.08
CA VAL A 936 -4.08 -9.16 28.99
C VAL A 936 -4.92 -10.39 28.63
N TYR A 937 -5.22 -10.63 27.35
CA TYR A 937 -5.94 -11.84 26.92
C TYR A 937 -5.22 -13.13 27.34
N CYS A 938 -3.90 -13.21 27.18
CA CYS A 938 -3.11 -14.38 27.57
C CYS A 938 -2.96 -14.58 29.09
N THR A 939 -2.96 -13.52 29.90
CA THR A 939 -2.60 -13.60 31.34
C THR A 939 -3.73 -13.30 32.31
N ALA A 940 -4.88 -12.78 31.85
CA ALA A 940 -6.04 -12.48 32.71
C ALA A 940 -6.49 -13.69 33.55
N GLY A 941 -6.53 -14.89 32.95
CA GLY A 941 -6.89 -16.13 33.65
C GLY A 941 -5.85 -16.67 34.65
N ILE A 942 -4.68 -16.02 34.77
CA ILE A 942 -3.60 -16.45 35.68
C ILE A 942 -3.33 -15.40 36.76
N SER A 943 -3.17 -14.13 36.37
CA SER A 943 -2.82 -13.02 37.28
C SER A 943 -3.89 -11.95 37.41
N GLY A 944 -4.85 -11.89 36.49
CA GLY A 944 -5.69 -10.73 36.23
C GLY A 944 -5.17 -9.82 35.11
N GLY A 945 -3.94 -10.07 34.61
CA GLY A 945 -3.35 -9.35 33.47
C GLY A 945 -3.15 -7.85 33.75
N HIS A 946 -2.56 -7.50 34.88
CA HIS A 946 -2.45 -6.09 35.28
C HIS A 946 -1.39 -5.35 34.46
N ILE A 947 -0.17 -5.91 34.35
CA ILE A 947 0.97 -5.48 33.52
C ILE A 947 1.49 -4.05 33.85
N ASN A 948 0.81 -3.35 34.76
CA ASN A 948 0.95 -1.94 35.07
C ASN A 948 0.74 -1.68 36.58
N PRO A 949 1.70 -1.03 37.27
CA PRO A 949 1.55 -0.66 38.67
C PRO A 949 0.33 0.21 38.97
N ALA A 950 -0.04 1.14 38.08
CA ALA A 950 -1.19 2.03 38.30
C ALA A 950 -2.53 1.27 38.23
N VAL A 951 -2.65 0.28 37.34
CA VAL A 951 -3.82 -0.62 37.29
C VAL A 951 -3.89 -1.46 38.56
N THR A 952 -2.74 -2.00 38.98
CA THR A 952 -2.62 -2.78 40.23
C THR A 952 -3.00 -1.95 41.46
N PHE A 953 -2.57 -0.70 41.53
CA PHE A 953 -2.91 0.24 42.60
C PHE A 953 -4.41 0.57 42.61
N GLY A 954 -5.01 0.85 41.45
CA GLY A 954 -6.46 1.06 41.33
C GLY A 954 -7.25 -0.15 41.86
N LEU A 955 -6.91 -1.36 41.39
CA LEU A 955 -7.59 -2.59 41.82
C LEU A 955 -7.39 -2.90 43.31
N PHE A 956 -6.24 -2.55 43.90
CA PHE A 956 -6.03 -2.58 45.35
C PHE A 956 -6.96 -1.60 46.09
N LEU A 957 -7.04 -0.33 45.65
CA LEU A 957 -7.94 0.68 46.26
C LEU A 957 -9.41 0.23 46.22
N ALA A 958 -9.83 -0.41 45.13
CA ALA A 958 -11.17 -0.98 44.97
C ALA A 958 -11.37 -2.33 45.72
N ARG A 959 -10.43 -2.74 46.58
CA ARG A 959 -10.44 -3.98 47.36
C ARG A 959 -10.60 -5.25 46.49
N LYS A 960 -10.02 -5.27 45.28
CA LYS A 960 -10.00 -6.44 44.39
C LYS A 960 -8.74 -7.28 44.53
N VAL A 961 -7.67 -6.72 45.10
CA VAL A 961 -6.38 -7.38 45.35
C VAL A 961 -5.87 -6.97 46.74
N SER A 962 -5.18 -7.86 47.45
CA SER A 962 -4.59 -7.58 48.77
C SER A 962 -3.33 -6.70 48.66
N LEU A 963 -2.93 -6.02 49.73
CA LEU A 963 -1.72 -5.17 49.71
C LEU A 963 -0.46 -5.96 49.34
N ILE A 964 -0.32 -7.17 49.89
CA ILE A 964 0.84 -8.05 49.66
C ILE A 964 0.94 -8.43 48.18
N ARG A 965 -0.17 -8.87 47.58
CA ARG A 965 -0.22 -9.22 46.16
C ARG A 965 -0.03 -8.00 45.26
N ALA A 966 -0.59 -6.85 45.62
CA ALA A 966 -0.39 -5.60 44.88
C ALA A 966 1.08 -5.17 44.85
N VAL A 967 1.77 -5.16 46.00
CA VAL A 967 3.20 -4.85 46.08
C VAL A 967 4.04 -5.85 45.29
N ALA A 968 3.78 -7.15 45.45
CA ALA A 968 4.53 -8.19 44.75
C ALA A 968 4.34 -8.12 43.22
N TYR A 969 3.12 -7.82 42.74
CA TYR A 969 2.85 -7.57 41.32
C TYR A 969 3.63 -6.36 40.79
N MET A 970 3.65 -5.23 41.52
CA MET A 970 4.40 -4.04 41.10
C MET A 970 5.91 -4.33 40.99
N VAL A 971 6.47 -5.10 41.93
CA VAL A 971 7.87 -5.54 41.86
C VAL A 971 8.10 -6.44 40.66
N ALA A 972 7.26 -7.45 40.42
CA ALA A 972 7.37 -8.35 39.27
C ALA A 972 7.27 -7.60 37.92
N GLN A 973 6.34 -6.65 37.81
CA GLN A 973 6.17 -5.78 36.63
C GLN A 973 7.42 -4.91 36.41
N CYS A 974 7.97 -4.27 37.45
CA CYS A 974 9.18 -3.46 37.34
C CYS A 974 10.41 -4.30 36.94
N LEU A 975 10.59 -5.48 37.51
CA LEU A 975 11.67 -6.40 37.12
C LEU A 975 11.50 -6.88 35.67
N GLY A 976 10.27 -7.24 35.28
CA GLY A 976 9.94 -7.62 33.90
C GLY A 976 10.26 -6.51 32.91
N ALA A 977 9.88 -5.26 33.24
CA ALA A 977 10.21 -4.09 32.43
C ALA A 977 11.72 -3.88 32.28
N ILE A 978 12.50 -3.96 33.36
CA ILE A 978 13.97 -3.86 33.33
C ILE A 978 14.57 -4.94 32.41
N CYS A 979 14.13 -6.20 32.54
CA CYS A 979 14.59 -7.29 31.66
C CYS A 979 14.19 -7.07 30.20
N GLY A 980 12.94 -6.68 29.93
CA GLY A 980 12.43 -6.44 28.58
C GLY A 980 13.18 -5.32 27.85
N VAL A 981 13.40 -4.18 28.51
CA VAL A 981 14.21 -3.08 27.97
C VAL A 981 15.70 -3.47 27.88
N GLY A 982 16.21 -4.23 28.85
CA GLY A 982 17.57 -4.78 28.82
C GLY A 982 17.84 -5.64 27.59
N LEU A 983 16.88 -6.46 27.17
CA LEU A 983 16.94 -7.24 25.92
C LEU A 983 16.97 -6.33 24.68
N VAL A 984 16.19 -5.24 24.65
CA VAL A 984 16.27 -4.26 23.54
C VAL A 984 17.63 -3.58 23.52
N LYS A 985 18.20 -3.21 24.68
CA LYS A 985 19.58 -2.66 24.76
C LYS A 985 20.64 -3.68 24.35
N ALA A 986 20.42 -4.97 24.60
CA ALA A 986 21.33 -6.03 24.16
C ALA A 986 21.30 -6.21 22.63
N PHE A 987 20.11 -6.32 22.02
CA PHE A 987 19.99 -6.58 20.59
C PHE A 987 20.10 -5.32 19.70
N MET A 988 19.79 -4.13 20.24
CA MET A 988 19.76 -2.85 19.51
C MET A 988 20.67 -1.78 20.15
N LYS A 989 21.78 -2.19 20.79
CA LYS A 989 22.67 -1.35 21.62
C LYS A 989 22.91 0.08 21.11
N HIS A 990 23.37 0.23 19.86
CA HIS A 990 23.67 1.56 19.31
C HIS A 990 22.41 2.40 19.07
N PRO A 991 21.39 1.94 18.29
CA PRO A 991 20.10 2.64 18.18
C PRO A 991 19.41 2.93 19.51
N PHE A 992 19.51 2.03 20.50
CA PHE A 992 18.91 2.21 21.82
C PHE A 992 19.51 3.42 22.54
N ASN A 993 20.85 3.46 22.66
CA ASN A 993 21.54 4.56 23.34
C ASN A 993 21.36 5.88 22.58
N SER A 994 21.44 5.88 21.23
CA SER A 994 21.39 7.12 20.44
C SER A 994 20.02 7.82 20.44
N HIS A 995 18.94 7.10 20.72
CA HIS A 995 17.58 7.67 20.76
C HIS A 995 16.99 7.73 22.19
N GLY A 996 17.84 7.67 23.22
CA GLY A 996 17.42 7.85 24.62
C GLY A 996 16.65 6.66 25.21
N GLY A 997 16.89 5.45 24.71
CA GLY A 997 16.38 4.20 25.28
C GLY A 997 14.86 4.00 25.26
N GLY A 998 14.12 4.84 24.53
CA GLY A 998 12.65 4.89 24.57
C GLY A 998 12.09 5.41 25.90
N ALA A 999 12.93 6.03 26.74
CA ALA A 999 12.53 6.53 28.05
C ALA A 999 11.59 7.74 27.97
N ASN A 1000 10.65 7.80 28.92
CA ASN A 1000 9.72 8.91 29.04
C ASN A 1000 10.43 10.17 29.56
N LYS A 1001 10.08 11.32 28.99
CA LYS A 1001 10.54 12.65 29.42
C LYS A 1001 9.56 13.71 28.94
N VAL A 1002 9.50 14.84 29.66
CA VAL A 1002 8.70 15.98 29.21
C VAL A 1002 9.30 16.52 27.91
N VAL A 1003 8.49 16.63 26.86
CA VAL A 1003 8.91 17.12 25.55
C VAL A 1003 9.10 18.64 25.60
N HIS A 1004 10.14 19.15 24.92
CA HIS A 1004 10.46 20.57 24.89
C HIS A 1004 9.28 21.40 24.37
N GLY A 1005 8.89 22.43 25.12
CA GLY A 1005 7.69 23.24 24.86
C GLY A 1005 6.50 22.95 25.79
N TYR A 1006 6.54 21.87 26.58
CA TYR A 1006 5.54 21.57 27.60
C TYR A 1006 6.07 21.78 29.02
N SER A 1007 5.20 22.22 29.93
CA SER A 1007 5.56 22.37 31.35
C SER A 1007 5.47 21.03 32.10
N LYS A 1008 6.21 20.87 33.22
CA LYS A 1008 6.09 19.69 34.10
C LYS A 1008 4.64 19.50 34.61
N GLY A 1009 3.90 20.59 34.84
CA GLY A 1009 2.48 20.54 35.21
C GLY A 1009 1.57 20.04 34.08
N THR A 1010 1.81 20.46 32.85
CA THR A 1010 1.09 19.97 31.66
C THR A 1010 1.34 18.48 31.43
N ALA A 1011 2.60 18.04 31.57
CA ALA A 1011 2.96 16.63 31.51
C ALA A 1011 2.27 15.80 32.61
N LEU A 1012 2.30 16.28 33.86
CA LEU A 1012 1.61 15.61 34.97
C LEU A 1012 0.10 15.49 34.73
N GLY A 1013 -0.55 16.55 34.24
CA GLY A 1013 -1.97 16.52 33.87
C GLY A 1013 -2.28 15.51 32.76
N ALA A 1014 -1.43 15.41 31.75
CA ALA A 1014 -1.56 14.43 30.66
C ALA A 1014 -1.47 12.98 31.18
N GLU A 1015 -0.53 12.68 32.08
CA GLU A 1015 -0.39 11.34 32.67
C GLU A 1015 -1.53 10.98 33.63
N ILE A 1016 -2.04 11.95 34.40
CA ILE A 1016 -3.24 11.77 35.25
C ILE A 1016 -4.45 11.40 34.40
N ILE A 1017 -4.75 12.19 33.36
CA ILE A 1017 -5.92 11.99 32.50
C ILE A 1017 -5.78 10.68 31.70
N GLY A 1018 -4.60 10.43 31.12
CA GLY A 1018 -4.33 9.20 30.38
C GLY A 1018 -4.48 7.94 31.24
N THR A 1019 -3.99 7.98 32.48
CA THR A 1019 -4.12 6.83 33.39
C THR A 1019 -5.52 6.70 33.97
N PHE A 1020 -6.23 7.81 34.22
CA PHE A 1020 -7.65 7.78 34.56
C PHE A 1020 -8.44 7.04 33.49
N VAL A 1021 -8.26 7.38 32.20
CA VAL A 1021 -8.94 6.70 31.07
C VAL A 1021 -8.62 5.21 31.05
N LEU A 1022 -7.35 4.82 31.24
CA LEU A 1022 -6.94 3.42 31.28
C LEU A 1022 -7.60 2.66 32.44
N VAL A 1023 -7.44 3.13 33.67
CA VAL A 1023 -7.90 2.42 34.89
C VAL A 1023 -9.43 2.44 34.97
N TYR A 1024 -10.08 3.51 34.55
CA TYR A 1024 -11.53 3.57 34.36
C TYR A 1024 -12.03 2.53 33.36
N THR A 1025 -11.32 2.37 32.23
CA THR A 1025 -11.65 1.33 31.24
C THR A 1025 -11.49 -0.07 31.82
N VAL A 1026 -10.43 -0.34 32.60
CA VAL A 1026 -10.26 -1.63 33.31
C VAL A 1026 -11.46 -1.88 34.24
N PHE A 1027 -11.80 -0.94 35.12
CA PHE A 1027 -12.96 -1.08 36.01
C PHE A 1027 -14.28 -1.29 35.25
N SER A 1028 -14.48 -0.56 34.14
CA SER A 1028 -15.70 -0.63 33.35
C SER A 1028 -15.81 -1.91 32.51
N ALA A 1029 -14.69 -2.47 32.08
CA ALA A 1029 -14.62 -3.72 31.32
C ALA A 1029 -14.70 -4.96 32.23
N THR A 1030 -14.24 -4.84 33.48
CA THR A 1030 -14.21 -5.93 34.47
C THR A 1030 -15.26 -5.82 35.57
N ASP A 1031 -16.20 -4.85 35.50
CA ASP A 1031 -17.27 -4.75 36.50
C ASP A 1031 -18.18 -5.98 36.44
N PRO A 1032 -18.26 -6.79 37.51
CA PRO A 1032 -19.05 -8.01 37.46
C PRO A 1032 -20.55 -7.81 37.25
N LYS A 1033 -21.12 -6.63 37.57
CA LYS A 1033 -22.53 -6.32 37.23
C LYS A 1033 -22.76 -6.16 35.74
N ARG A 1034 -21.70 -5.85 34.99
CA ARG A 1034 -21.69 -5.85 33.52
C ARG A 1034 -21.52 -7.27 33.01
N SER A 1035 -20.57 -8.02 33.57
CA SER A 1035 -20.35 -9.44 33.23
C SER A 1035 -21.52 -10.38 33.56
N ALA A 1036 -22.34 -10.06 34.57
CA ALA A 1036 -23.52 -10.82 34.96
C ALA A 1036 -24.80 -10.39 34.21
N ARG A 1037 -24.80 -9.20 33.58
CA ARG A 1037 -25.90 -8.72 32.72
C ARG A 1037 -25.69 -9.13 31.26
N ASP A 1038 -24.43 -9.11 30.81
CA ASP A 1038 -24.02 -9.37 29.43
C ASP A 1038 -22.96 -10.49 29.40
N SER A 1039 -23.37 -11.73 29.10
CA SER A 1039 -22.53 -12.94 29.18
C SER A 1039 -21.31 -12.96 28.25
N HIS A 1040 -21.21 -12.01 27.31
CA HIS A 1040 -20.17 -11.92 26.27
C HIS A 1040 -18.99 -11.01 26.67
N VAL A 1041 -19.16 -10.21 27.73
CA VAL A 1041 -18.16 -9.21 28.17
C VAL A 1041 -16.83 -9.82 28.68
N PRO A 1042 -16.77 -10.95 29.40
CA PRO A 1042 -15.51 -11.45 29.97
C PRO A 1042 -14.42 -11.76 28.94
N VAL A 1043 -14.80 -12.29 27.77
CA VAL A 1043 -13.86 -12.64 26.68
C VAL A 1043 -13.38 -11.40 25.93
N LEU A 1044 -14.21 -10.35 25.88
CA LEU A 1044 -13.92 -9.11 25.15
C LEU A 1044 -13.24 -8.03 25.99
N ALA A 1045 -13.19 -8.16 27.32
CA ALA A 1045 -12.59 -7.17 28.23
C ALA A 1045 -11.15 -6.70 27.88
N PRO A 1046 -10.24 -7.54 27.33
CA PRO A 1046 -8.92 -7.09 26.89
C PRO A 1046 -8.97 -6.03 25.76
N LEU A 1047 -9.99 -6.09 24.90
CA LEU A 1047 -10.11 -5.26 23.69
C LEU A 1047 -10.25 -3.75 24.00
N PRO A 1048 -11.23 -3.30 24.82
CA PRO A 1048 -11.32 -1.89 25.20
C PRO A 1048 -10.10 -1.44 26.02
N ILE A 1049 -9.48 -2.31 26.82
CA ILE A 1049 -8.27 -1.98 27.59
C ILE A 1049 -7.10 -1.67 26.62
N GLY A 1050 -6.87 -2.52 25.61
CA GLY A 1050 -5.88 -2.26 24.56
C GLY A 1050 -6.18 -1.00 23.74
N PHE A 1051 -7.46 -0.75 23.41
CA PHE A 1051 -7.87 0.48 22.73
C PHE A 1051 -7.71 1.74 23.58
N ALA A 1052 -7.96 1.68 24.89
CA ALA A 1052 -7.70 2.80 25.80
C ALA A 1052 -6.21 3.14 25.82
N VAL A 1053 -5.33 2.13 25.88
CA VAL A 1053 -3.88 2.31 25.75
C VAL A 1053 -3.53 2.96 24.40
N PHE A 1054 -4.08 2.46 23.28
CA PHE A 1054 -3.87 3.02 21.94
C PHE A 1054 -4.26 4.51 21.85
N VAL A 1055 -5.47 4.88 22.26
CA VAL A 1055 -5.98 6.26 22.17
C VAL A 1055 -5.16 7.21 23.05
N VAL A 1056 -4.82 6.79 24.27
CA VAL A 1056 -4.00 7.61 25.17
C VAL A 1056 -2.59 7.78 24.63
N HIS A 1057 -1.96 6.74 24.05
CA HIS A 1057 -0.65 6.86 23.41
C HIS A 1057 -0.69 7.82 22.22
N LEU A 1058 -1.72 7.74 21.36
CA LEU A 1058 -1.90 8.66 20.24
C LEU A 1058 -1.95 10.13 20.69
N ALA A 1059 -2.58 10.41 21.84
CA ALA A 1059 -2.72 11.76 22.39
C ALA A 1059 -1.50 12.27 23.17
N THR A 1060 -0.82 11.41 23.93
CA THR A 1060 0.20 11.83 24.91
C THR A 1060 1.65 11.56 24.51
N ILE A 1061 1.92 10.78 23.45
CA ILE A 1061 3.27 10.61 22.88
C ILE A 1061 3.96 11.97 22.62
N PRO A 1062 3.29 12.98 22.01
CA PRO A 1062 3.91 14.29 21.75
C PRO A 1062 4.24 15.13 23.00
N ILE A 1063 3.71 14.78 24.18
CA ILE A 1063 3.87 15.56 25.42
C ILE A 1063 4.92 14.93 26.34
N THR A 1064 4.89 13.60 26.48
CA THR A 1064 5.69 12.85 27.48
C THR A 1064 6.30 11.53 26.96
N GLY A 1065 6.01 11.15 25.72
CA GLY A 1065 6.21 9.78 25.22
C GLY A 1065 5.23 8.75 25.82
N THR A 1066 4.22 9.19 26.58
CA THR A 1066 3.21 8.40 27.33
C THR A 1066 3.80 7.50 28.42
N GLY A 1067 3.65 7.91 29.68
CA GLY A 1067 4.17 7.23 30.87
C GLY A 1067 3.12 6.59 31.78
N ILE A 1068 1.89 6.36 31.29
CA ILE A 1068 0.73 5.85 32.04
C ILE A 1068 0.90 4.45 32.68
N ASN A 1069 2.06 3.83 32.47
CA ASN A 1069 2.49 2.61 33.14
C ASN A 1069 3.83 2.92 33.85
N PRO A 1070 3.84 3.03 35.20
CA PRO A 1070 5.06 3.35 35.93
C PRO A 1070 6.19 2.34 35.71
N ALA A 1071 5.88 1.04 35.54
CA ALA A 1071 6.89 0.02 35.25
C ALA A 1071 7.52 0.22 33.86
N ARG A 1072 6.74 0.63 32.86
CA ARG A 1072 7.25 0.98 31.51
C ARG A 1072 8.27 2.12 31.59
N SER A 1073 7.90 3.21 32.27
CA SER A 1073 8.78 4.37 32.42
C SER A 1073 10.02 4.04 33.25
N PHE A 1074 9.85 3.28 34.35
CA PHE A 1074 10.93 2.87 35.23
C PHE A 1074 11.93 1.90 34.58
N GLY A 1075 11.46 0.86 33.87
CA GLY A 1075 12.34 -0.07 33.17
C GLY A 1075 13.21 0.63 32.10
N ALA A 1076 12.63 1.60 31.39
CA ALA A 1076 13.38 2.44 30.46
C ALA A 1076 14.40 3.35 31.18
N ALA A 1077 13.99 4.01 32.27
CA ALA A 1077 14.85 4.89 33.08
C ALA A 1077 16.06 4.15 33.68
N VAL A 1078 15.86 2.97 34.26
CA VAL A 1078 16.92 2.14 34.85
C VAL A 1078 17.94 1.69 33.79
N ILE A 1079 17.48 1.30 32.60
CA ILE A 1079 18.36 0.75 31.56
C ILE A 1079 19.10 1.83 30.76
N ILE A 1080 18.54 3.04 30.61
CA ILE A 1080 19.25 4.18 30.00
C ILE A 1080 20.16 4.91 31.01
N ASN A 1081 19.71 5.02 32.27
CA ASN A 1081 20.37 5.69 33.39
C ASN A 1081 20.87 7.12 33.09
N ASP A 1082 19.95 7.99 32.65
CA ASP A 1082 20.21 9.40 32.31
C ASP A 1082 19.61 10.34 33.37
N GLU A 1083 20.37 11.35 33.80
CA GLU A 1083 19.96 12.29 34.86
C GLU A 1083 18.65 13.02 34.54
N LYS A 1084 18.46 13.47 33.28
CA LYS A 1084 17.26 14.22 32.86
C LYS A 1084 16.02 13.33 32.72
N VAL A 1085 16.21 12.01 32.58
CA VAL A 1085 15.13 11.04 32.69
C VAL A 1085 14.73 10.88 34.16
N TRP A 1086 15.70 10.74 35.07
CA TRP A 1086 15.44 10.66 36.51
C TRP A 1086 14.75 11.93 37.07
N ASP A 1087 15.14 13.13 36.63
CA ASP A 1087 14.51 14.43 36.96
C ASP A 1087 13.01 14.52 36.65
N HIS A 1088 12.52 13.69 35.73
CA HIS A 1088 11.13 13.61 35.29
C HIS A 1088 10.42 12.35 35.79
N GLN A 1089 11.15 11.35 36.31
CA GLN A 1089 10.61 10.03 36.60
C GLN A 1089 9.51 10.05 37.66
N TRP A 1090 9.52 11.01 38.59
CA TRP A 1090 8.45 11.19 39.58
C TRP A 1090 7.07 11.46 38.94
N ILE A 1091 7.03 12.13 37.77
CA ILE A 1091 5.78 12.43 37.04
C ILE A 1091 5.10 11.12 36.62
N PHE A 1092 5.89 10.13 36.20
CA PHE A 1092 5.42 8.82 35.73
C PHE A 1092 5.12 7.83 36.87
N TRP A 1093 5.23 8.26 38.13
CA TRP A 1093 4.68 7.55 39.29
C TRP A 1093 3.47 8.31 39.87
N VAL A 1094 3.64 9.61 40.16
CA VAL A 1094 2.59 10.44 40.78
C VAL A 1094 1.39 10.61 39.84
N GLY A 1095 1.62 10.95 38.57
CA GLY A 1095 0.53 11.14 37.61
C GLY A 1095 -0.33 9.88 37.45
N PRO A 1096 0.27 8.72 37.14
CA PRO A 1096 -0.48 7.47 37.01
C PRO A 1096 -1.20 7.03 38.28
N PHE A 1097 -0.60 7.15 39.48
CA PHE A 1097 -1.29 6.80 40.72
C PHE A 1097 -2.43 7.76 41.08
N VAL A 1098 -2.29 9.07 40.83
CA VAL A 1098 -3.39 10.03 41.01
C VAL A 1098 -4.53 9.75 40.02
N GLY A 1099 -4.22 9.45 38.76
CA GLY A 1099 -5.21 9.03 37.76
C GLY A 1099 -5.94 7.74 38.14
N ALA A 1100 -5.22 6.74 38.64
CA ALA A 1100 -5.78 5.48 39.14
C ALA A 1100 -6.68 5.67 40.38
N LEU A 1101 -6.25 6.51 41.33
CA LEU A 1101 -7.05 6.87 42.51
C LEU A 1101 -8.34 7.58 42.11
N ALA A 1102 -8.27 8.55 41.20
CA ALA A 1102 -9.44 9.25 40.68
C ALA A 1102 -10.41 8.29 39.97
N ALA A 1103 -9.90 7.34 39.18
CA ALA A 1103 -10.71 6.34 38.50
C ALA A 1103 -11.39 5.38 39.49
N ALA A 1104 -10.67 4.91 40.51
CA ALA A 1104 -11.21 4.05 41.57
C ALA A 1104 -12.30 4.78 42.40
N ALA A 1105 -12.04 6.03 42.80
CA ALA A 1105 -13.01 6.85 43.52
C ALA A 1105 -14.27 7.12 42.67
N TYR A 1106 -14.10 7.46 41.39
CA TYR A 1106 -15.22 7.67 40.46
C TYR A 1106 -16.06 6.40 40.30
N HIS A 1107 -15.43 5.24 40.07
CA HIS A 1107 -16.13 3.96 39.96
C HIS A 1107 -16.88 3.58 41.24
N GLN A 1108 -16.25 3.73 42.41
CA GLN A 1108 -16.82 3.33 43.69
C GLN A 1108 -17.96 4.26 44.17
N TYR A 1109 -17.77 5.58 44.06
CA TYR A 1109 -18.71 6.57 44.61
C TYR A 1109 -19.76 7.04 43.60
N ILE A 1110 -19.42 7.21 42.32
CA ILE A 1110 -20.36 7.68 41.29
C ILE A 1110 -21.08 6.48 40.66
N LEU A 1111 -20.36 5.53 40.06
CA LEU A 1111 -20.98 4.42 39.32
C LEU A 1111 -21.62 3.35 40.22
N ARG A 1112 -20.97 2.99 41.34
CA ARG A 1112 -21.49 1.99 42.28
C ARG A 1112 -22.29 2.58 43.44
N ALA A 1113 -22.39 3.91 43.55
CA ALA A 1113 -23.17 4.64 44.56
C ALA A 1113 -22.93 4.18 46.02
N ALA A 1114 -21.70 3.73 46.34
CA ALA A 1114 -21.41 3.05 47.59
C ALA A 1114 -21.69 3.93 48.84
N ALA A 1115 -21.42 5.23 48.75
CA ALA A 1115 -21.71 6.19 49.83
C ALA A 1115 -23.21 6.34 50.12
N ILE A 1116 -24.06 6.32 49.08
CA ILE A 1116 -25.52 6.43 49.24
C ILE A 1116 -26.08 5.16 49.90
N LYS A 1117 -25.55 3.98 49.56
CA LYS A 1117 -25.92 2.72 50.23
C LYS A 1117 -25.45 2.67 51.69
N ALA A 1118 -24.24 3.15 51.99
CA ALA A 1118 -23.75 3.23 53.36
C ALA A 1118 -24.59 4.19 54.22
N LEU A 1119 -24.86 5.41 53.72
CA LEU A 1119 -25.70 6.40 54.42
C LEU A 1119 -27.16 5.94 54.56
N GLY A 1120 -27.69 5.22 53.57
CA GLY A 1120 -29.00 4.57 53.67
C GLY A 1120 -29.06 3.51 54.77
N SER A 1121 -28.02 2.67 54.87
CA SER A 1121 -27.92 1.64 55.91
C SER A 1121 -27.76 2.20 57.32
N PHE A 1122 -27.12 3.36 57.48
CA PHE A 1122 -27.05 4.07 58.78
C PHE A 1122 -28.39 4.73 59.17
N ARG A 1123 -29.34 4.88 58.23
CA ARG A 1123 -30.70 5.35 58.51
C ARG A 1123 -31.70 4.24 58.82
N SER A 1124 -31.31 2.96 58.71
CA SER A 1124 -32.20 1.80 58.85
C SER A 1124 -31.74 0.81 59.94
N ASN A 1125 -31.63 1.31 61.18
CA ASN A 1125 -32.17 0.73 62.43
C ASN A 1125 -31.42 1.35 63.62
N PRO A 1126 -32.16 1.86 64.63
CA PRO A 1126 -32.84 0.96 65.57
C PRO A 1126 -34.38 1.00 65.53
N THR A 1127 -35.00 -0.01 66.14
CA THR A 1127 -36.44 -0.20 66.41
C THR A 1127 -37.39 -0.18 65.19
N ASN A 1128 -37.47 -1.30 64.48
CA ASN A 1128 -38.63 -2.22 64.51
C ASN A 1128 -38.29 -3.53 63.79
#